data_AF-A0A8H6QET2-F1
#
_entry.id   AF-A0A8H6QET2-F1
#
_cell.length_a   1.000
_cell.length_b   1.000
_cell.length_c   1.000
_cell.angle_alpha   90.00
_cell.angle_beta   90.00
_cell.angle_gamma   90.00
#
_symmetry.space_group_name_H-M   'P 1'
#
loop_
_entity.id
_entity.type
_entity.pdbx_description
1 polymer ?
#
loop_
_entity_poly.entity_id
_entity_poly.type
_entity_poly.pdbx_seq_one_letter_code
_entity_poly.pdbx_strand_id
1 'polypeptide(L)'
;MKGLHSAQEEEEAGEVPQNPLAMTIAGVELSQVNAILVEKDLNAVDRWNISLLFVVELMALPLNAPPNWLEVFMSHPPRKLVDAPEFPPRPDDFQEIDWAPYVESKDAKLARILWDRPTQKLRQHLDSLGRHPFPRPDEDDDSRAMKYTEVLAFEVYEHLLFEHMYPIAESEWQTKWTQMGMDQAKWSLDDILNDWGHMPNGPVLIRGWDVMSSRKLNVAMLKEELRDRNQDQSGKSQDLRQRLYNYERREQNYLTLFSRSDLSHWKISEGEPRRRRIYPGDELNPLDMYTWAIKVSPYNPTYWVSRAYCHYQQAFFDLAIGDAYRAQLLCEVLVDARCRNRYPGLYPRIWHAISQHILAGMDSDTDDVPPEVEKMRQPNGINYFIPTLRKALHNIISLSLAALQAREDHKAMEKYLTQRVIMPYRDTRPFERRGEVMETHFEQTHDGTEAKKRWFHESQAGKVSTERLYPYESSDKRRTDQEFLDELNQRLFGNNQALPWKKCEVKSVDRLKPAKDSATALGVFATEDIKKGQMIFVEEPAMRGHLNVSRLPKDRCEYSARWPRCDNCYKEIDHVEAFLARCRDREQVRKIKAGEDRDACKCVLLNQEEAIPLSFCPPGTGPKTCSEIARKLYHFRACGKNWKWLHDAMRPYVMPVPNHQHRYYFSHTNEAHGTLLSLLLREVFDITLERRKRFPDPNLMAHEIDELLILEDSLDWPDEKVAFPFTLAANIQVPFDILLQLGVDIFGDLSFDTWVIQIVLRKLLINAVPWADVPALKKNNKPAKKIVRLKKIDDGEKQDKMIKRGESFESYDPSFRALYLYPGLSLFNHACPEKHNAQWGFDFNGVPNRVFVWAEDDIPKGEEILIPYTESPLTKKGMRRHLGRQCACDGEHNDESTDEDDTPEQSPQYPPLSAAPRDPNHPTPDNSDRSQAPSPRSLGTQTKAIGAQTDGADDDREEFAAREQHFLPDATGDEFDWELEHHMATRKRPYRAEWQENGGYKRRHFAS
;
A
#
# COMPACT_ATOMS: atom_id res chain seq x y z
N MET A 1 -32.97 25.87 50.00
CA MET A 1 -32.79 26.36 51.38
C MET A 1 -31.89 25.38 52.11
N LYS A 2 -30.95 25.93 52.90
CA LYS A 2 -30.05 25.35 53.94
C LYS A 2 -30.36 23.90 54.36
N GLY A 3 -29.44 22.99 54.65
CA GLY A 3 -28.01 22.98 55.03
C GLY A 3 -27.75 21.55 55.56
N LEU A 4 -26.63 20.90 55.21
CA LEU A 4 -25.40 20.76 56.02
C LEU A 4 -25.52 19.90 57.32
N HIS A 5 -24.50 19.03 57.47
CA HIS A 5 -24.04 18.25 58.65
C HIS A 5 -24.62 16.83 58.84
N SER A 6 -23.83 15.75 58.61
CA SER A 6 -22.72 15.16 59.42
C SER A 6 -23.25 14.44 60.66
N ALA A 7 -22.75 13.33 61.19
CA ALA A 7 -21.72 12.32 60.88
C ALA A 7 -21.86 11.25 62.01
N GLN A 8 -21.24 10.07 61.80
CA GLN A 8 -20.73 9.15 62.87
C GLN A 8 -21.78 8.51 63.81
N GLU A 9 -21.65 7.31 64.39
CA GLU A 9 -20.58 6.31 64.57
C GLU A 9 -21.25 5.05 65.21
N GLU A 10 -20.64 3.87 65.02
CA GLU A 10 -20.46 2.76 66.00
C GLU A 10 -21.70 2.10 66.66
N GLU A 11 -21.76 0.83 67.10
CA GLU A 11 -20.83 -0.30 67.25
C GLU A 11 -21.66 -1.58 67.57
N GLU A 12 -21.12 -2.73 67.15
CA GLU A 12 -21.01 -4.03 67.85
C GLU A 12 -22.16 -4.98 68.30
N ALA A 13 -21.78 -6.28 68.14
CA ALA A 13 -22.18 -7.53 68.82
C ALA A 13 -23.62 -8.05 68.59
N GLY A 14 -23.92 -9.33 68.32
CA GLY A 14 -23.28 -10.65 68.39
C GLY A 14 -24.47 -11.64 68.20
N GLU A 15 -24.38 -12.77 67.49
CA GLU A 15 -24.09 -14.09 68.06
C GLU A 15 -24.10 -15.15 66.93
N VAL A 16 -23.18 -16.11 67.05
CA VAL A 16 -23.03 -17.42 66.39
C VAL A 16 -23.39 -18.46 67.50
N PRO A 17 -23.92 -19.70 67.30
CA PRO A 17 -23.58 -20.68 66.25
C PRO A 17 -24.72 -21.59 65.72
N GLN A 18 -24.48 -22.32 64.63
CA GLN A 18 -24.41 -23.80 64.60
C GLN A 18 -24.25 -24.31 63.15
N ASN A 19 -23.16 -25.06 62.92
CA ASN A 19 -22.91 -25.94 61.77
C ASN A 19 -23.11 -27.39 62.28
N PRO A 20 -23.49 -28.42 61.47
CA PRO A 20 -22.62 -28.88 60.36
C PRO A 20 -23.32 -29.65 59.19
N LEU A 21 -22.65 -29.72 58.02
CA LEU A 21 -22.32 -30.93 57.22
C LEU A 21 -22.16 -30.64 55.72
N ALA A 22 -21.10 -31.21 55.16
CA ALA A 22 -20.56 -31.04 53.82
C ALA A 22 -21.27 -31.88 52.74
N MET A 23 -21.26 -31.40 51.49
CA MET A 23 -21.17 -32.29 50.33
C MET A 23 -20.49 -31.60 49.13
N THR A 24 -19.59 -32.38 48.54
CA THR A 24 -18.55 -32.15 47.52
C THR A 24 -19.09 -31.73 46.16
N ILE A 25 -18.45 -30.75 45.50
CA ILE A 25 -18.61 -30.48 44.05
C ILE A 25 -17.38 -31.07 43.33
N ALA A 26 -17.60 -32.15 42.58
CA ALA A 26 -16.73 -32.59 41.48
C ALA A 26 -16.95 -31.62 40.30
N GLY A 27 -15.97 -31.21 39.48
CA GLY A 27 -14.86 -31.98 38.94
C GLY A 27 -15.12 -32.25 37.46
N VAL A 28 -14.81 -31.28 36.59
CA VAL A 28 -14.63 -31.49 35.14
C VAL A 28 -13.36 -30.75 34.73
N GLU A 29 -12.33 -31.51 34.34
CA GLU A 29 -11.07 -30.98 33.82
C GLU A 29 -11.24 -30.49 32.37
N LEU A 30 -10.63 -29.33 32.06
CA LEU A 30 -10.51 -28.75 30.72
C LEU A 30 -9.85 -29.67 29.67
N SER A 31 -9.22 -30.76 30.09
CA SER A 31 -8.58 -31.75 29.22
C SER A 31 -9.57 -32.56 28.38
N GLN A 32 -10.80 -32.79 28.87
CA GLN A 32 -11.80 -33.60 28.15
C GLN A 32 -12.59 -32.81 27.08
N VAL A 33 -12.70 -31.49 27.21
CA VAL A 33 -13.38 -30.64 26.22
C VAL A 33 -12.55 -30.49 24.93
N ASN A 34 -11.21 -30.47 25.05
CA ASN A 34 -10.33 -30.45 23.89
C ASN A 34 -10.30 -31.78 23.13
N ALA A 35 -10.53 -32.92 23.80
CA ALA A 35 -10.60 -34.22 23.14
C ALA A 35 -11.85 -34.37 22.25
N ILE A 36 -12.99 -33.79 22.64
CA ILE A 36 -14.25 -33.86 21.86
C ILE A 36 -14.22 -32.93 20.63
N LEU A 37 -13.48 -31.83 20.69
CA LEU A 37 -13.36 -30.86 19.58
C LEU A 37 -12.39 -31.28 18.47
N VAL A 38 -11.50 -32.25 18.74
CA VAL A 38 -10.52 -32.75 17.75
C VAL A 38 -11.08 -33.91 16.92
N GLU A 39 -12.12 -34.60 17.37
CA GLU A 39 -12.60 -35.84 16.73
C GLU A 39 -13.77 -35.66 15.74
N LYS A 40 -14.37 -34.45 15.62
CA LYS A 40 -15.51 -34.20 14.73
C LYS A 40 -15.35 -32.89 13.96
N ASP A 41 -14.99 -33.01 12.68
CA ASP A 41 -15.01 -31.92 11.69
C ASP A 41 -16.42 -31.30 11.59
N LEU A 42 -16.66 -30.22 12.35
CA LEU A 42 -17.92 -29.47 12.36
C LEU A 42 -17.76 -28.09 11.68
N ASN A 43 -18.75 -27.76 10.84
CA ASN A 43 -18.78 -26.55 10.01
C ASN A 43 -19.05 -25.26 10.82
N ALA A 44 -18.77 -24.11 10.20
CA ALA A 44 -18.78 -22.78 10.83
C ALA A 44 -20.12 -22.35 11.49
N VAL A 45 -21.25 -22.91 11.06
CA VAL A 45 -22.57 -22.65 11.66
C VAL A 45 -22.70 -23.30 13.04
N ASP A 46 -22.08 -24.46 13.24
CA ASP A 46 -22.12 -25.18 14.53
C ASP A 46 -21.15 -24.58 15.55
N ARG A 47 -20.03 -23.98 15.11
CA ARG A 47 -19.15 -23.17 15.98
C ARG A 47 -19.81 -21.88 16.46
N TRP A 48 -20.71 -21.30 15.65
CA TRP A 48 -21.53 -20.15 16.03
C TRP A 48 -22.59 -20.54 17.07
N ASN A 49 -23.24 -21.70 16.91
CA ASN A 49 -24.21 -22.20 17.88
C ASN A 49 -23.56 -22.61 19.23
N ILE A 50 -22.34 -23.15 19.23
CA ILE A 50 -21.60 -23.45 20.47
C ILE A 50 -21.11 -22.17 21.14
N SER A 51 -20.72 -21.14 20.38
CA SER A 51 -20.41 -19.81 20.93
C SER A 51 -21.66 -19.12 21.48
N LEU A 52 -22.83 -19.33 20.86
CA LEU A 52 -24.12 -18.86 21.38
C LEU A 52 -24.52 -19.60 22.66
N LEU A 53 -24.25 -20.91 22.75
CA LEU A 53 -24.44 -21.71 23.96
C LEU A 53 -23.49 -21.28 25.08
N PHE A 54 -22.23 -20.96 24.78
CA PHE A 54 -21.28 -20.40 25.76
C PHE A 54 -21.67 -18.99 26.21
N VAL A 55 -22.23 -18.16 25.33
CA VAL A 55 -22.80 -16.85 25.70
C VAL A 55 -24.06 -17.02 26.54
N VAL A 56 -24.86 -18.06 26.32
CA VAL A 56 -26.05 -18.38 27.13
C VAL A 56 -25.68 -18.98 28.50
N GLU A 57 -24.61 -19.78 28.60
CA GLU A 57 -24.11 -20.31 29.89
C GLU A 57 -23.33 -19.27 30.72
N LEU A 58 -22.59 -18.34 30.08
CA LEU A 58 -22.03 -17.16 30.74
C LEU A 58 -23.11 -16.12 31.13
N MET A 59 -24.34 -16.29 30.64
CA MET A 59 -25.53 -15.49 31.00
C MET A 59 -26.34 -16.10 32.15
N ALA A 60 -25.75 -16.98 32.98
CA ALA A 60 -26.25 -17.20 34.34
C ALA A 60 -25.94 -15.99 35.23
N LEU A 61 -26.55 -14.84 34.91
CA LEU A 61 -26.60 -13.69 35.81
C LEU A 61 -27.30 -14.13 37.11
N PRO A 62 -26.80 -13.73 38.30
CA PRO A 62 -27.56 -13.94 39.52
C PRO A 62 -28.92 -13.25 39.36
N LEU A 63 -30.00 -13.97 39.71
CA LEU A 63 -31.40 -13.54 39.66
C LEU A 63 -31.74 -12.26 40.46
N ASN A 64 -30.72 -11.54 40.97
CA ASN A 64 -30.81 -10.32 41.75
C ASN A 64 -29.97 -9.16 41.16
N ALA A 65 -29.69 -9.14 39.85
CA ALA A 65 -29.15 -7.94 39.22
C ALA A 65 -30.20 -6.80 39.29
N PRO A 66 -29.87 -5.61 39.81
CA PRO A 66 -30.83 -4.52 39.95
C PRO A 66 -31.35 -4.09 38.56
N PRO A 67 -32.63 -3.69 38.45
CA PRO A 67 -33.32 -3.43 37.17
C PRO A 67 -32.62 -2.42 36.25
N ASN A 68 -31.70 -1.62 36.79
CA ASN A 68 -30.93 -0.62 36.05
C ASN A 68 -29.85 -1.23 35.13
N TRP A 69 -29.43 -2.49 35.31
CA TRP A 69 -28.40 -3.11 34.45
C TRP A 69 -28.90 -3.42 33.05
N LEU A 70 -30.16 -3.85 32.92
CA LEU A 70 -30.80 -4.05 31.62
C LEU A 70 -30.97 -2.71 30.90
N GLU A 71 -31.32 -1.64 31.62
CA GLU A 71 -31.36 -0.27 31.09
C GLU A 71 -29.98 0.25 30.66
N VAL A 72 -28.89 -0.11 31.35
CA VAL A 72 -27.51 0.25 30.97
C VAL A 72 -27.06 -0.47 29.70
N PHE A 73 -27.44 -1.73 29.51
CA PHE A 73 -27.18 -2.47 28.27
C PHE A 73 -28.14 -2.10 27.12
N MET A 74 -29.34 -1.61 27.44
CA MET A 74 -30.33 -1.09 26.48
C MET A 74 -30.17 0.41 26.19
N SER A 75 -29.33 1.12 26.93
CA SER A 75 -28.96 2.52 26.66
C SER A 75 -27.67 2.60 25.84
N HIS A 76 -27.32 3.82 25.40
CA HIS A 76 -26.14 4.07 24.59
C HIS A 76 -24.92 3.37 25.21
N PRO A 77 -24.12 2.62 24.44
CA PRO A 77 -22.93 1.98 25.00
C PRO A 77 -22.06 3.03 25.68
N PRO A 78 -21.59 2.79 26.93
CA PRO A 78 -20.76 3.74 27.65
C PRO A 78 -19.53 4.15 26.82
N ARG A 79 -19.04 5.36 27.05
CA ARG A 79 -17.78 5.82 26.43
C ARG A 79 -16.68 4.81 26.78
N LYS A 80 -15.95 4.31 25.76
CA LYS A 80 -14.95 3.21 25.78
C LYS A 80 -15.47 1.79 25.57
N LEU A 81 -16.78 1.56 25.38
CA LEU A 81 -17.27 0.22 25.03
C LEU A 81 -17.08 -0.12 23.55
N VAL A 82 -17.01 0.91 22.69
CA VAL A 82 -16.72 0.78 21.26
C VAL A 82 -15.44 1.55 20.98
N ASP A 83 -14.32 0.82 20.90
CA ASP A 83 -13.06 1.41 20.47
C ASP A 83 -13.09 1.67 18.96
N ALA A 84 -12.35 2.70 18.53
CA ALA A 84 -12.10 2.91 17.11
C ALA A 84 -11.38 1.66 16.57
N PRO A 85 -11.67 1.21 15.34
CA PRO A 85 -10.94 0.11 14.75
C PRO A 85 -9.46 0.52 14.58
N GLU A 86 -8.56 -0.45 14.74
CA GLU A 86 -7.11 -0.23 14.59
C GLU A 86 -6.75 0.23 13.17
N PHE A 87 -7.54 -0.19 12.17
CA PHE A 87 -7.39 0.19 10.76
C PHE A 87 -8.75 0.59 10.16
N PRO A 88 -8.77 1.45 9.12
CA PRO A 88 -10.01 1.87 8.48
C PRO A 88 -10.71 0.71 7.75
N PRO A 89 -12.00 0.88 7.40
CA PRO A 89 -12.74 -0.10 6.60
C PRO A 89 -12.09 -0.31 5.23
N ARG A 90 -12.18 -1.56 4.73
CA ARG A 90 -11.62 -2.00 3.45
C ARG A 90 -12.75 -2.48 2.52
N PRO A 91 -12.56 -2.44 1.19
CA PRO A 91 -13.53 -3.00 0.26
C PRO A 91 -13.58 -4.52 0.33
N ASP A 92 -14.75 -5.09 0.01
CA ASP A 92 -15.00 -6.54 0.10
C ASP A 92 -15.09 -7.26 -1.26
N ASP A 93 -15.00 -6.55 -2.38
CA ASP A 93 -15.15 -7.12 -3.73
C ASP A 93 -14.08 -6.61 -4.71
N PHE A 94 -13.35 -7.55 -5.33
CA PHE A 94 -12.32 -7.31 -6.34
C PHE A 94 -12.45 -8.23 -7.56
N GLN A 95 -13.68 -8.56 -7.97
CA GLN A 95 -13.95 -9.45 -9.11
C GLN A 95 -13.36 -9.01 -10.47
N GLU A 96 -12.90 -7.76 -10.60
CA GLU A 96 -12.46 -7.18 -11.87
C GLU A 96 -10.95 -7.33 -12.16
N ILE A 97 -10.17 -7.98 -11.29
CA ILE A 97 -8.71 -8.05 -11.48
C ILE A 97 -8.34 -9.13 -12.50
N ASP A 98 -7.65 -8.70 -13.56
CA ASP A 98 -7.01 -9.59 -14.52
C ASP A 98 -5.64 -10.04 -14.00
N TRP A 99 -5.64 -11.11 -13.20
CA TRP A 99 -4.39 -11.73 -12.72
C TRP A 99 -3.53 -12.24 -13.88
N ALA A 100 -2.22 -12.01 -13.80
CA ALA A 100 -1.20 -12.62 -14.63
C ALA A 100 -1.37 -14.15 -14.76
N PRO A 101 -0.90 -14.75 -15.87
CA PRO A 101 -1.03 -16.19 -16.10
C PRO A 101 -0.23 -17.00 -15.07
N TYR A 102 -0.51 -18.31 -15.04
CA TYR A 102 0.29 -19.26 -14.28
C TYR A 102 1.75 -19.24 -14.74
N VAL A 103 2.69 -19.26 -13.79
CA VAL A 103 4.13 -19.31 -14.09
C VAL A 103 4.47 -20.61 -14.83
N GLU A 104 5.22 -20.52 -15.93
CA GLU A 104 5.74 -21.69 -16.63
C GLU A 104 6.90 -22.32 -15.86
N SER A 105 7.14 -23.63 -16.02
CA SER A 105 8.23 -24.32 -15.31
C SER A 105 9.61 -23.70 -15.60
N LYS A 106 9.86 -23.27 -16.84
CA LYS A 106 11.09 -22.57 -17.23
C LYS A 106 11.25 -21.24 -16.47
N ASP A 107 10.16 -20.50 -16.31
CA ASP A 107 10.13 -19.18 -15.68
C ASP A 107 10.29 -19.34 -14.16
N ALA A 108 9.69 -20.38 -13.58
CA ALA A 108 9.90 -20.74 -12.18
C ALA A 108 11.36 -21.12 -11.89
N LYS A 109 12.03 -21.86 -12.81
CA LYS A 109 13.46 -22.16 -12.71
C LYS A 109 14.31 -20.89 -12.72
N LEU A 110 14.05 -19.98 -13.64
CA LEU A 110 14.74 -18.68 -13.68
C LEU A 110 14.53 -17.90 -12.38
N ALA A 111 13.27 -17.76 -11.94
CA ALA A 111 12.94 -17.05 -10.71
C ALA A 111 13.62 -17.66 -9.47
N ARG A 112 13.74 -19.00 -9.42
CA ARG A 112 14.47 -19.70 -8.35
C ARG A 112 15.96 -19.38 -8.40
N ILE A 113 16.63 -19.46 -9.55
CA ILE A 113 18.06 -19.11 -9.70
C ILE A 113 18.32 -17.68 -9.22
N LEU A 114 17.46 -16.75 -9.65
CA LEU A 114 17.54 -15.33 -9.28
C LEU A 114 17.39 -15.12 -7.77
N TRP A 115 16.52 -15.89 -7.12
CA TRP A 115 16.33 -15.81 -5.68
C TRP A 115 17.44 -16.51 -4.88
N ASP A 116 17.90 -17.68 -5.34
CA ASP A 116 18.79 -18.55 -4.59
C ASP A 116 20.21 -17.97 -4.48
N ARG A 117 20.73 -17.32 -5.53
CA ARG A 117 22.10 -16.79 -5.50
C ARG A 117 22.34 -15.73 -4.41
N PRO A 118 21.53 -14.66 -4.27
CA PRO A 118 21.70 -13.74 -3.15
C PRO A 118 21.38 -14.39 -1.79
N THR A 119 20.44 -15.33 -1.76
CA THR A 119 20.08 -16.06 -0.53
C THR A 119 21.22 -16.96 -0.07
N GLN A 120 21.98 -17.58 -0.97
CA GLN A 120 23.18 -18.35 -0.66
C GLN A 120 24.27 -17.47 -0.03
N LYS A 121 24.37 -16.20 -0.42
CA LYS A 121 25.27 -15.24 0.25
C LYS A 121 24.84 -14.96 1.69
N LEU A 122 23.53 -14.82 1.94
CA LEU A 122 23.02 -14.74 3.32
C LEU A 122 23.35 -16.00 4.12
N ARG A 123 23.17 -17.19 3.52
CA ARG A 123 23.50 -18.46 4.17
C ARG A 123 24.99 -18.55 4.53
N GLN A 124 25.89 -18.19 3.60
CA GLN A 124 27.34 -18.13 3.86
C GLN A 124 27.68 -17.19 5.02
N HIS A 125 27.00 -16.05 5.11
CA HIS A 125 27.18 -15.13 6.23
C HIS A 125 26.71 -15.75 7.56
N LEU A 126 25.51 -16.34 7.58
CA LEU A 126 24.97 -17.03 8.75
C LEU A 126 25.89 -18.17 9.23
N ASP A 127 26.38 -18.99 8.30
CA ASP A 127 27.32 -20.08 8.60
C ASP A 127 28.63 -19.54 9.20
N SER A 128 29.11 -18.38 8.73
CA SER A 128 30.33 -17.73 9.24
C SER A 128 30.20 -17.23 10.68
N LEU A 129 28.99 -16.92 11.13
CA LEU A 129 28.72 -16.51 12.52
C LEU A 129 28.79 -17.71 13.49
N GLY A 130 28.70 -18.94 12.98
CA GLY A 130 28.90 -20.18 13.74
C GLY A 130 27.91 -20.39 14.90
N ARG A 131 26.79 -19.65 14.94
CA ARG A 131 25.79 -19.68 16.00
C ARG A 131 24.41 -19.47 15.40
N HIS A 132 23.45 -20.32 15.72
CA HIS A 132 22.03 -20.00 15.49
C HIS A 132 21.47 -19.31 16.73
N PRO A 133 20.74 -18.18 16.61
CA PRO A 133 20.27 -17.39 17.75
C PRO A 133 19.32 -18.19 18.64
N PHE A 134 18.65 -19.19 18.07
CA PHE A 134 17.85 -20.17 18.79
C PHE A 134 18.16 -21.58 18.24
N PRO A 135 19.06 -22.37 18.87
CA PRO A 135 19.35 -23.73 18.41
C PRO A 135 18.12 -24.65 18.61
N ARG A 136 17.83 -25.51 17.62
CA ARG A 136 16.76 -26.53 17.72
C ARG A 136 17.32 -27.76 18.45
N PRO A 137 16.66 -28.31 19.48
CA PRO A 137 17.03 -29.62 20.01
C PRO A 137 16.82 -30.68 18.92
N ASP A 138 17.79 -31.57 18.73
CA ASP A 138 17.75 -32.61 17.68
C ASP A 138 16.67 -33.69 17.92
N GLU A 139 16.13 -33.78 19.14
CA GLU A 139 15.32 -34.92 19.61
C GLU A 139 13.85 -34.59 19.95
N ASP A 140 13.38 -33.36 19.76
CA ASP A 140 11.98 -33.00 20.05
C ASP A 140 11.02 -33.39 18.89
N ASP A 141 9.81 -33.84 19.21
CA ASP A 141 8.77 -34.18 18.22
C ASP A 141 8.40 -32.98 17.35
N ASP A 142 8.39 -31.79 17.94
CA ASP A 142 8.18 -30.52 17.24
C ASP A 142 9.31 -30.23 16.24
N SER A 143 10.57 -30.48 16.61
CA SER A 143 11.74 -30.32 15.72
C SER A 143 11.65 -31.27 14.51
N ARG A 144 11.19 -32.51 14.70
CA ARG A 144 10.96 -33.47 13.62
C ARG A 144 9.80 -33.04 12.71
N ALA A 145 8.70 -32.56 13.29
CA ALA A 145 7.53 -32.11 12.54
C ALA A 145 7.82 -30.88 11.66
N MET A 146 8.68 -29.97 12.15
CA MET A 146 9.06 -28.72 11.47
C MET A 146 10.25 -28.84 10.51
N LYS A 147 10.91 -30.00 10.43
CA LYS A 147 12.04 -30.21 9.52
C LYS A 147 11.64 -29.93 8.07
N TYR A 148 12.45 -29.14 7.35
CA TYR A 148 12.25 -28.75 5.95
C TYR A 148 11.06 -27.81 5.70
N THR A 149 10.39 -27.30 6.74
CA THR A 149 9.28 -26.34 6.58
C THR A 149 9.76 -24.90 6.38
N GLU A 150 11.03 -24.64 6.67
CA GLU A 150 11.63 -23.31 6.66
C GLU A 150 12.18 -22.86 5.29
N VAL A 151 12.27 -23.76 4.31
CA VAL A 151 13.04 -23.56 3.07
C VAL A 151 12.68 -22.33 2.24
N LEU A 152 11.49 -21.78 2.42
CA LEU A 152 11.00 -20.61 1.68
C LEU A 152 11.44 -19.26 2.26
N ALA A 153 11.97 -19.20 3.49
CA ALA A 153 12.40 -17.96 4.14
C ALA A 153 13.42 -18.15 5.27
N PHE A 154 14.10 -19.30 5.32
CA PHE A 154 14.97 -19.67 6.43
C PHE A 154 16.05 -18.63 6.70
N GLU A 155 16.81 -18.23 5.67
CA GLU A 155 17.94 -17.31 5.79
C GLU A 155 17.48 -15.94 6.29
N VAL A 156 16.40 -15.42 5.70
CA VAL A 156 15.82 -14.13 6.09
C VAL A 156 15.35 -14.19 7.55
N TYR A 157 14.64 -15.26 7.92
CA TYR A 157 14.12 -15.43 9.27
C TYR A 157 15.24 -15.54 10.30
N GLU A 158 16.22 -16.42 10.08
CA GLU A 158 17.36 -16.60 10.99
C GLU A 158 18.17 -15.31 11.13
N HIS A 159 18.40 -14.59 10.02
CA HIS A 159 19.11 -13.32 10.08
C HIS A 159 18.35 -12.26 10.90
N LEU A 160 17.03 -12.16 10.73
CA LEU A 160 16.20 -11.25 11.52
C LEU A 160 16.23 -11.59 13.02
N LEU A 161 16.41 -12.85 13.37
CA LEU A 161 16.48 -13.29 14.78
C LEU A 161 17.76 -12.86 15.50
N PHE A 162 18.84 -12.51 14.82
CA PHE A 162 20.03 -11.95 15.49
C PHE A 162 19.79 -10.55 16.06
N GLU A 163 18.98 -9.75 15.38
CA GLU A 163 18.71 -8.35 15.72
C GLU A 163 17.21 -8.07 15.86
N HIS A 164 16.46 -9.01 16.42
CA HIS A 164 14.99 -8.95 16.49
C HIS A 164 14.43 -7.95 17.50
N MET A 165 15.27 -7.33 18.34
CA MET A 165 14.82 -6.48 19.44
C MET A 165 14.67 -5.02 19.04
N TYR A 166 15.55 -4.51 18.18
CA TYR A 166 15.58 -3.11 17.76
C TYR A 166 15.71 -3.02 16.24
N PRO A 167 15.12 -2.01 15.60
CA PRO A 167 15.36 -1.77 14.20
C PRO A 167 16.83 -1.39 13.92
N ILE A 168 17.31 -1.72 12.73
CA ILE A 168 18.55 -1.16 12.19
C ILE A 168 18.44 0.37 12.10
N ALA A 169 19.48 1.08 12.53
CA ALA A 169 19.55 2.53 12.37
C ALA A 169 19.88 2.91 10.92
N GLU A 170 19.29 4.01 10.44
CA GLU A 170 19.57 4.54 9.10
C GLU A 170 21.03 4.99 8.93
N SER A 171 21.76 5.28 10.00
CA SER A 171 23.21 5.58 9.93
C SER A 171 24.10 4.34 9.82
N GLU A 172 23.58 3.14 10.10
CA GLU A 172 24.37 1.91 10.22
C GLU A 172 24.22 0.95 9.04
N TRP A 173 23.24 1.20 8.15
CA TRP A 173 22.88 0.23 7.12
C TRP A 173 24.03 -0.08 6.16
N GLN A 174 24.85 0.91 5.75
CA GLN A 174 25.98 0.65 4.85
C GLN A 174 27.01 -0.30 5.49
N THR A 175 27.29 -0.10 6.78
CA THR A 175 28.26 -0.90 7.52
C THR A 175 27.79 -2.34 7.62
N LYS A 176 26.52 -2.56 7.99
CA LYS A 176 25.93 -3.91 8.06
C LYS A 176 25.86 -4.57 6.68
N TRP A 177 25.45 -3.82 5.67
CA TRP A 177 25.40 -4.28 4.27
C TRP A 177 26.76 -4.78 3.78
N THR A 178 27.83 -4.04 4.13
CA THR A 178 29.22 -4.39 3.79
C THR A 178 29.72 -5.60 4.61
N GLN A 179 29.36 -5.70 5.89
CA GLN A 179 29.72 -6.85 6.73
C GLN A 179 29.12 -8.17 6.23
N MET A 180 27.93 -8.12 5.64
CA MET A 180 27.32 -9.26 4.96
C MET A 180 27.96 -9.59 3.60
N GLY A 181 28.85 -8.73 3.09
CA GLY A 181 29.46 -8.85 1.76
C GLY A 181 28.47 -8.59 0.61
N MET A 182 27.33 -7.94 0.89
CA MET A 182 26.25 -7.72 -0.08
C MET A 182 26.50 -6.54 -1.01
N ASP A 183 27.39 -5.62 -0.65
CA ASP A 183 27.89 -4.53 -1.49
C ASP A 183 28.74 -5.06 -2.67
N GLN A 184 29.49 -6.14 -2.42
CA GLN A 184 30.37 -6.79 -3.41
C GLN A 184 29.69 -7.95 -4.13
N ALA A 185 28.53 -8.41 -3.64
CA ALA A 185 27.78 -9.50 -4.24
C ALA A 185 27.12 -9.05 -5.55
N LYS A 186 27.74 -9.45 -6.65
CA LYS A 186 27.29 -9.15 -8.01
C LYS A 186 27.32 -10.39 -8.87
N TRP A 187 26.34 -10.51 -9.77
CA TRP A 187 26.20 -11.67 -10.64
C TRP A 187 26.07 -11.25 -12.09
N SER A 188 26.90 -11.83 -12.96
CA SER A 188 26.82 -11.61 -14.40
C SER A 188 25.50 -12.13 -14.95
N LEU A 189 24.84 -11.34 -15.80
CA LEU A 189 23.66 -11.78 -16.55
C LEU A 189 23.96 -13.06 -17.35
N ASP A 190 25.13 -13.16 -17.98
CA ASP A 190 25.48 -14.29 -18.84
C ASP A 190 25.55 -15.60 -18.04
N ASP A 191 26.09 -15.57 -16.83
CA ASP A 191 26.15 -16.75 -15.95
C ASP A 191 24.75 -17.20 -15.52
N ILE A 192 23.85 -16.24 -15.25
CA ILE A 192 22.46 -16.55 -14.88
C ILE A 192 21.72 -17.20 -16.04
N LEU A 193 21.91 -16.66 -17.26
CA LEU A 193 21.30 -17.20 -18.47
C LEU A 193 21.83 -18.60 -18.80
N ASN A 194 23.13 -18.84 -18.60
CA ASN A 194 23.74 -20.16 -18.76
C ASN A 194 23.16 -21.19 -17.79
N ASP A 195 23.07 -20.88 -16.49
CA ASP A 195 22.50 -21.78 -15.48
C ASP A 195 21.01 -22.06 -15.71
N TRP A 196 20.29 -21.07 -16.22
CA TRP A 196 18.89 -21.26 -16.60
C TRP A 196 18.74 -22.28 -17.76
N GLY A 197 19.78 -22.45 -18.57
CA GLY A 197 19.78 -23.26 -19.79
C GLY A 197 19.37 -22.45 -21.02
N HIS A 198 19.52 -21.13 -20.99
CA HIS A 198 19.27 -20.27 -22.13
C HIS A 198 20.37 -20.46 -23.17
N MET A 199 20.00 -20.97 -24.35
CA MET A 199 20.92 -21.08 -25.47
C MET A 199 20.88 -19.78 -26.28
N PRO A 200 21.96 -18.98 -26.35
CA PRO A 200 21.97 -17.71 -27.10
C PRO A 200 21.63 -17.89 -28.59
N ASN A 201 21.81 -19.12 -29.10
CA ASN A 201 21.58 -19.52 -30.50
C ASN A 201 20.37 -20.45 -30.70
N GLY A 202 19.43 -20.52 -29.75
CA GLY A 202 18.20 -21.30 -29.89
C GLY A 202 17.23 -20.74 -30.95
N PRO A 203 16.28 -21.57 -31.45
CA PRO A 203 15.23 -21.10 -32.36
C PRO A 203 14.27 -20.16 -31.64
N VAL A 204 13.92 -19.03 -32.28
CA VAL A 204 12.88 -18.12 -31.76
C VAL A 204 11.52 -18.74 -32.08
N LEU A 205 10.75 -19.10 -31.06
CA LEU A 205 9.44 -19.71 -31.22
C LEU A 205 8.31 -18.69 -31.05
N ILE A 206 7.42 -18.58 -32.03
CA ILE A 206 6.17 -17.82 -31.94
C ILE A 206 5.00 -18.77 -32.10
N ARG A 207 4.11 -18.81 -31.10
CA ARG A 207 3.01 -19.79 -30.99
C ARG A 207 3.51 -21.25 -31.09
N GLY A 208 4.67 -21.52 -30.48
CA GLY A 208 5.32 -22.84 -30.53
C GLY A 208 6.04 -23.18 -31.84
N TRP A 209 6.08 -22.27 -32.82
CA TRP A 209 6.70 -22.50 -34.12
C TRP A 209 7.96 -21.65 -34.31
N ASP A 210 9.04 -22.26 -34.79
CA ASP A 210 10.26 -21.52 -35.12
C ASP A 210 10.00 -20.51 -36.25
N VAL A 211 10.27 -19.24 -35.94
CA VAL A 211 10.11 -18.10 -36.85
C VAL A 211 10.92 -18.28 -38.13
N MET A 212 12.10 -18.89 -38.05
CA MET A 212 12.99 -19.03 -39.20
C MET A 212 12.67 -20.28 -40.04
N SER A 213 12.37 -21.41 -39.41
CA SER A 213 12.21 -22.69 -40.13
C SER A 213 10.76 -23.18 -40.33
N SER A 214 9.80 -22.72 -39.51
CA SER A 214 8.45 -23.30 -39.54
C SER A 214 7.62 -22.86 -40.74
N ARG A 215 7.15 -23.82 -41.53
CA ARG A 215 6.22 -23.59 -42.65
C ARG A 215 4.80 -23.20 -42.21
N LYS A 216 4.47 -23.36 -40.92
CA LYS A 216 3.12 -23.05 -40.38
C LYS A 216 2.88 -21.55 -40.18
N LEU A 217 3.95 -20.74 -40.10
CA LEU A 217 3.85 -19.28 -40.04
C LEU A 217 3.68 -18.69 -41.44
N ASN A 218 2.44 -18.49 -41.88
CA ASN A 218 2.16 -17.87 -43.17
C ASN A 218 2.41 -16.34 -43.14
N VAL A 219 2.46 -15.70 -44.32
CA VAL A 219 2.73 -14.25 -44.44
C VAL A 219 1.69 -13.39 -43.71
N ALA A 220 0.43 -13.82 -43.66
CA ALA A 220 -0.62 -13.09 -42.95
C ALA A 220 -0.37 -13.09 -41.44
N MET A 221 -0.02 -14.25 -40.86
CA MET A 221 0.34 -14.40 -39.46
C MET A 221 1.62 -13.62 -39.12
N LEU A 222 2.66 -13.68 -39.97
CA LEU A 222 3.88 -12.91 -39.75
C LEU A 222 3.61 -11.39 -39.73
N LYS A 223 2.72 -10.90 -40.61
CA LYS A 223 2.31 -9.49 -40.61
C LYS A 223 1.44 -9.13 -39.41
N GLU A 224 0.59 -10.04 -38.93
CA GLU A 224 -0.19 -9.87 -37.69
C GLU A 224 0.76 -9.76 -36.49
N GLU A 225 1.71 -10.69 -36.34
CA GLU A 225 2.68 -10.70 -35.25
C GLU A 225 3.59 -9.45 -35.26
N LEU A 226 4.04 -8.99 -36.44
CA LEU A 226 4.80 -7.75 -36.57
C LEU A 226 3.96 -6.50 -36.28
N ARG A 227 2.68 -6.50 -36.70
CA ARG A 227 1.73 -5.41 -36.41
C ARG A 227 1.48 -5.27 -34.92
N ASP A 228 1.30 -6.39 -34.23
CA ASP A 228 1.08 -6.42 -32.78
C ASP A 228 2.29 -5.89 -32.00
N ARG A 229 3.48 -5.94 -32.60
CA ARG A 229 4.77 -5.44 -32.05
C ARG A 229 5.17 -4.07 -32.58
N ASN A 230 4.24 -3.39 -33.28
CA ASN A 230 4.46 -2.10 -33.92
C ASN A 230 5.69 -2.06 -34.86
N GLN A 231 5.98 -3.16 -35.53
CA GLN A 231 7.07 -3.31 -36.48
C GLN A 231 6.57 -3.15 -37.93
N ASP A 232 7.47 -2.76 -38.83
CA ASP A 232 7.17 -2.64 -40.26
C ASP A 232 6.67 -3.96 -40.85
N GLN A 233 5.59 -3.89 -41.65
CA GLN A 233 4.93 -5.03 -42.31
C GLN A 233 5.30 -5.16 -43.80
N SER A 234 6.17 -4.28 -44.30
CA SER A 234 6.64 -4.32 -45.69
C SER A 234 7.65 -5.46 -45.91
N GLY A 235 7.65 -6.04 -47.11
CA GLY A 235 8.62 -7.07 -47.52
C GLY A 235 8.02 -8.45 -47.84
N LYS A 236 8.90 -9.37 -48.27
CA LYS A 236 8.59 -10.78 -48.56
C LYS A 236 8.60 -11.62 -47.28
N SER A 237 8.13 -12.87 -47.35
CA SER A 237 8.07 -13.76 -46.17
C SER A 237 9.40 -13.88 -45.42
N GLN A 238 10.53 -13.88 -46.13
CA GLN A 238 11.85 -13.98 -45.52
C GLN A 238 12.21 -12.70 -44.75
N ASP A 239 11.91 -11.53 -45.30
CA ASP A 239 12.15 -10.23 -44.64
C ASP A 239 11.31 -10.10 -43.37
N LEU A 240 10.04 -10.54 -43.42
CA LEU A 240 9.14 -10.53 -42.28
C LEU A 240 9.61 -11.48 -41.18
N ARG A 241 10.04 -12.70 -41.54
CA ARG A 241 10.62 -13.67 -40.60
C ARG A 241 11.90 -13.16 -39.99
N GLN A 242 12.82 -12.61 -40.79
CA GLN A 242 14.08 -12.07 -40.30
C GLN A 242 13.85 -10.88 -39.37
N ARG A 243 12.89 -10.00 -39.70
CA ARG A 243 12.54 -8.85 -38.86
C ARG A 243 11.93 -9.31 -37.53
N LEU A 244 11.00 -10.25 -37.58
CA LEU A 244 10.37 -10.82 -36.39
C LEU A 244 11.37 -11.59 -35.53
N TYR A 245 12.25 -12.38 -36.15
CA TYR A 245 13.36 -13.08 -35.51
C TYR A 245 14.34 -12.10 -34.86
N ASN A 246 14.78 -11.06 -35.58
CA ASN A 246 15.69 -10.04 -35.06
C ASN A 246 15.03 -9.22 -33.93
N TYR A 247 13.74 -8.91 -34.05
CA TYR A 247 12.98 -8.23 -33.01
C TYR A 247 12.90 -9.09 -31.75
N GLU A 248 12.42 -10.33 -31.86
CA GLU A 248 12.33 -11.25 -30.73
C GLU A 248 13.69 -11.55 -30.11
N ARG A 249 14.75 -11.71 -30.91
CA ARG A 249 16.11 -11.82 -30.37
C ARG A 249 16.55 -10.56 -29.64
N ARG A 250 16.23 -9.38 -30.19
CA ARG A 250 16.55 -8.11 -29.54
C ARG A 250 15.80 -8.02 -28.20
N GLU A 251 14.51 -8.31 -28.17
CA GLU A 251 13.68 -8.34 -26.95
C GLU A 251 14.15 -9.41 -25.94
N GLN A 252 14.57 -10.59 -26.40
CA GLN A 252 15.10 -11.67 -25.55
C GLN A 252 16.47 -11.31 -24.94
N ASN A 253 17.24 -10.45 -25.61
CA ASN A 253 18.59 -10.06 -25.18
C ASN A 253 18.63 -8.88 -24.21
N TYR A 254 17.50 -8.29 -23.81
CA TYR A 254 17.50 -7.27 -22.76
C TYR A 254 16.38 -7.50 -21.76
N LEU A 255 16.72 -7.49 -20.47
CA LEU A 255 15.72 -7.49 -19.42
C LEU A 255 15.39 -6.05 -19.05
N THR A 256 14.16 -5.63 -19.27
CA THR A 256 13.67 -4.35 -18.72
C THR A 256 12.99 -4.65 -17.39
N LEU A 257 13.59 -4.27 -16.25
CA LEU A 257 12.94 -4.45 -14.93
C LEU A 257 11.79 -3.46 -14.76
N PHE A 258 12.10 -2.18 -14.91
CA PHE A 258 11.15 -1.07 -14.98
C PHE A 258 11.23 -0.45 -16.37
N SER A 259 10.07 -0.30 -16.98
CA SER A 259 9.96 0.44 -18.22
C SER A 259 9.75 1.93 -17.89
N ARG A 260 10.37 2.81 -18.67
CA ARG A 260 10.24 4.27 -18.51
C ARG A 260 8.99 4.75 -19.24
N SER A 261 8.31 5.76 -18.70
CA SER A 261 7.28 6.47 -19.45
C SER A 261 7.88 7.15 -20.68
N ASP A 262 7.10 7.25 -21.75
CA ASP A 262 7.45 8.14 -22.86
C ASP A 262 7.13 9.59 -22.47
N LEU A 263 8.18 10.37 -22.20
CA LEU A 263 8.11 11.80 -21.87
C LEU A 263 8.60 12.69 -23.02
N SER A 264 8.73 12.14 -24.24
CA SER A 264 9.21 12.88 -25.40
C SER A 264 8.33 14.09 -25.76
N HIS A 265 7.03 14.03 -25.42
CA HIS A 265 6.11 15.16 -25.57
C HIS A 265 6.48 16.35 -24.69
N TRP A 266 7.21 16.13 -23.59
CA TRP A 266 7.77 17.17 -22.73
C TRP A 266 9.17 17.65 -23.15
N LYS A 267 9.64 17.23 -24.33
CA LYS A 267 11.02 17.46 -24.80
C LYS A 267 12.09 16.95 -23.84
N ILE A 268 11.71 16.09 -22.90
CA ILE A 268 12.64 15.29 -22.13
C ILE A 268 13.13 14.22 -23.11
N SER A 269 14.20 14.55 -23.83
CA SER A 269 14.88 13.67 -24.77
C SER A 269 15.18 12.33 -24.12
N GLU A 270 15.30 11.25 -24.93
CA GLU A 270 15.91 10.00 -24.50
C GLU A 270 17.40 10.22 -24.15
N GLY A 271 17.70 11.02 -23.11
CA GLY A 271 19.02 11.03 -22.47
C GLY A 271 19.39 9.59 -22.13
N GLU A 272 20.69 9.25 -22.23
CA GLU A 272 21.17 7.86 -22.26
C GLU A 272 20.32 6.95 -21.37
N PRO A 273 19.59 6.01 -21.98
CA PRO A 273 18.50 5.34 -21.33
C PRO A 273 19.03 4.50 -20.18
N ARG A 274 18.92 4.98 -18.95
CA ARG A 274 18.75 4.10 -17.80
C ARG A 274 17.29 3.69 -17.69
N ARG A 275 16.79 3.07 -18.78
CA ARG A 275 16.03 1.85 -18.56
C ARG A 275 16.94 1.04 -17.64
N ARG A 276 16.49 0.45 -16.53
CA ARG A 276 17.28 -0.67 -15.99
C ARG A 276 17.08 -1.86 -16.94
N ARG A 277 17.62 -1.66 -18.13
CA ARG A 277 17.90 -2.64 -19.14
C ARG A 277 19.20 -3.23 -18.70
N ILE A 278 19.09 -4.47 -18.27
CA ILE A 278 20.27 -5.26 -18.03
C ILE A 278 20.69 -5.74 -19.40
N TYR A 279 21.85 -5.27 -19.82
CA TYR A 279 22.52 -5.65 -21.05
C TYR A 279 23.39 -6.89 -20.81
N PRO A 280 23.69 -7.68 -21.86
CA PRO A 280 24.72 -8.72 -21.78
C PRO A 280 26.04 -8.13 -21.26
N GLY A 281 26.62 -8.77 -20.25
CA GLY A 281 27.80 -8.28 -19.53
C GLY A 281 27.52 -7.37 -18.32
N ASP A 282 26.27 -6.98 -18.05
CA ASP A 282 25.93 -6.23 -16.83
C ASP A 282 25.99 -7.13 -15.59
N GLU A 283 26.39 -6.51 -14.48
CA GLU A 283 26.38 -7.11 -13.16
C GLU A 283 25.10 -6.75 -12.40
N LEU A 284 24.38 -7.77 -11.93
CA LEU A 284 23.18 -7.62 -11.11
C LEU A 284 23.52 -7.60 -9.64
N ASN A 285 22.89 -6.68 -8.89
CA ASN A 285 22.94 -6.65 -7.44
C ASN A 285 21.75 -7.44 -6.83
N PRO A 286 21.73 -7.70 -5.50
CA PRO A 286 20.67 -8.48 -4.86
C PRO A 286 19.25 -7.95 -5.12
N LEU A 287 19.08 -6.63 -5.09
CA LEU A 287 17.78 -5.99 -5.30
C LEU A 287 17.25 -6.26 -6.71
N ASP A 288 18.13 -6.31 -7.72
CA ASP A 288 17.78 -6.56 -9.13
C ASP A 288 17.30 -7.97 -9.31
N MET A 289 18.03 -8.91 -8.71
CA MET A 289 17.73 -10.32 -8.80
C MET A 289 16.38 -10.62 -8.16
N TYR A 290 16.11 -10.09 -6.97
CA TYR A 290 14.80 -10.26 -6.33
C TYR A 290 13.68 -9.56 -7.11
N THR A 291 13.92 -8.37 -7.66
CA THR A 291 12.94 -7.67 -8.49
C THR A 291 12.64 -8.44 -9.78
N TRP A 292 13.65 -9.05 -10.39
CA TRP A 292 13.47 -9.92 -11.55
C TRP A 292 12.69 -11.19 -11.20
N ALA A 293 13.03 -11.84 -10.09
CA ALA A 293 12.32 -13.03 -9.63
C ALA A 293 10.81 -12.76 -9.42
N ILE A 294 10.47 -11.61 -8.83
CA ILE A 294 9.08 -11.14 -8.69
C ILE A 294 8.44 -10.93 -10.06
N LYS A 295 9.13 -10.24 -10.98
CA LYS A 295 8.57 -9.97 -12.32
C LYS A 295 8.22 -11.25 -13.09
N VAL A 296 9.02 -12.30 -12.92
CA VAL A 296 8.83 -13.59 -13.59
C VAL A 296 7.79 -14.46 -12.89
N SER A 297 7.71 -14.38 -11.56
CA SER A 297 6.81 -15.20 -10.75
C SER A 297 6.20 -14.38 -9.59
N PRO A 298 5.25 -13.48 -9.89
CA PRO A 298 4.78 -12.45 -8.96
C PRO A 298 3.98 -12.98 -7.76
N TYR A 299 3.45 -14.20 -7.87
CA TYR A 299 2.58 -14.78 -6.83
C TYR A 299 3.30 -15.67 -5.82
N ASN A 300 4.63 -15.77 -5.89
CA ASN A 300 5.40 -16.47 -4.88
C ASN A 300 5.83 -15.50 -3.76
N PRO A 301 5.32 -15.65 -2.52
CA PRO A 301 5.63 -14.73 -1.42
C PRO A 301 7.12 -14.71 -1.01
N THR A 302 7.88 -15.77 -1.28
CA THR A 302 9.31 -15.85 -0.95
C THR A 302 10.13 -14.74 -1.59
N TYR A 303 9.83 -14.39 -2.84
CA TYR A 303 10.57 -13.36 -3.56
C TYR A 303 10.28 -11.96 -2.99
N TRP A 304 9.02 -11.71 -2.63
CA TRP A 304 8.62 -10.49 -1.92
C TRP A 304 9.22 -10.38 -0.52
N VAL A 305 9.27 -11.47 0.25
CA VAL A 305 9.93 -11.51 1.57
C VAL A 305 11.41 -11.14 1.45
N SER A 306 12.09 -11.69 0.44
CA SER A 306 13.53 -11.47 0.26
C SER A 306 13.81 -10.05 -0.21
N ARG A 307 12.98 -9.48 -1.10
CA ARG A 307 13.09 -8.07 -1.50
C ARG A 307 12.75 -7.12 -0.35
N ALA A 308 11.72 -7.43 0.45
CA ALA A 308 11.35 -6.68 1.64
C ALA A 308 12.51 -6.63 2.65
N TYR A 309 13.15 -7.77 2.89
CA TYR A 309 14.32 -7.87 3.75
C TYR A 309 15.52 -7.08 3.18
N CYS A 310 15.75 -7.15 1.87
CA CYS A 310 16.75 -6.33 1.19
C CYS A 310 16.51 -4.82 1.41
N HIS A 311 15.26 -4.35 1.28
CA HIS A 311 14.90 -2.96 1.55
C HIS A 311 15.09 -2.59 3.03
N TYR A 312 14.70 -3.47 3.96
CA TYR A 312 14.91 -3.27 5.39
C TYR A 312 16.40 -3.11 5.73
N GLN A 313 17.26 -4.00 5.21
CA GLN A 313 18.70 -3.93 5.41
C GLN A 313 19.36 -2.70 4.77
N GLN A 314 18.71 -2.05 3.81
CA GLN A 314 19.14 -0.80 3.19
C GLN A 314 18.51 0.45 3.84
N ALA A 315 17.77 0.27 4.94
CA ALA A 315 17.01 1.29 5.65
C ALA A 315 15.88 1.98 4.85
N PHE A 316 15.37 1.33 3.80
CA PHE A 316 14.15 1.76 3.09
C PHE A 316 12.91 1.09 3.71
N PHE A 317 12.58 1.49 4.94
CA PHE A 317 11.59 0.82 5.79
C PHE A 317 10.16 0.84 5.23
N ASP A 318 9.76 1.94 4.59
CA ASP A 318 8.47 2.08 3.93
C ASP A 318 8.33 1.14 2.71
N LEU A 319 9.40 0.99 1.92
CA LEU A 319 9.45 0.01 0.82
C LEU A 319 9.42 -1.42 1.35
N ALA A 320 10.17 -1.69 2.42
CA ALA A 320 10.18 -3.00 3.09
C ALA A 320 8.79 -3.40 3.57
N ILE A 321 8.05 -2.48 4.20
CA ILE A 321 6.65 -2.71 4.62
C ILE A 321 5.76 -2.98 3.42
N GLY A 322 5.88 -2.23 2.33
CA GLY A 322 5.06 -2.44 1.13
C GLY A 322 5.22 -3.83 0.52
N ASP A 323 6.46 -4.33 0.44
CA ASP A 323 6.75 -5.68 -0.06
C ASP A 323 6.32 -6.77 0.93
N ALA A 324 6.61 -6.57 2.22
CA ALA A 324 6.19 -7.50 3.26
C ALA A 324 4.65 -7.60 3.32
N TYR A 325 3.94 -6.48 3.13
CA TYR A 325 2.49 -6.47 3.11
C TYR A 325 1.93 -7.21 1.89
N ARG A 326 2.52 -7.07 0.70
CA ARG A 326 2.14 -7.89 -0.47
C ARG A 326 2.33 -9.38 -0.20
N ALA A 327 3.49 -9.77 0.32
CA ALA A 327 3.75 -11.16 0.71
C ALA A 327 2.74 -11.67 1.77
N GLN A 328 2.38 -10.82 2.74
CA GLN A 328 1.38 -11.11 3.76
C GLN A 328 0.02 -11.38 3.11
N LEU A 329 -0.44 -10.55 2.16
CA LEU A 329 -1.69 -10.77 1.44
C LEU A 329 -1.70 -12.13 0.71
N LEU A 330 -0.61 -12.50 0.05
CA LEU A 330 -0.48 -13.82 -0.60
C LEU A 330 -0.56 -14.96 0.44
N CYS A 331 0.12 -14.82 1.57
CA CYS A 331 0.07 -15.81 2.66
C CYS A 331 -1.30 -15.89 3.35
N GLU A 332 -2.07 -14.80 3.39
CA GLU A 332 -3.41 -14.76 3.97
C GLU A 332 -4.43 -15.46 3.08
N VAL A 333 -4.34 -15.28 1.77
CA VAL A 333 -5.23 -15.96 0.79
C VAL A 333 -5.13 -17.49 0.89
N LEU A 334 -3.95 -18.02 1.23
CA LEU A 334 -3.76 -19.46 1.39
C LEU A 334 -4.48 -20.03 2.62
N VAL A 335 -4.51 -19.29 3.73
CA VAL A 335 -4.89 -19.81 5.05
C VAL A 335 -6.24 -19.28 5.55
N ASP A 336 -6.68 -18.10 5.12
CA ASP A 336 -7.92 -17.45 5.55
C ASP A 336 -8.97 -17.50 4.42
N ALA A 337 -10.05 -18.25 4.63
CA ALA A 337 -11.13 -18.39 3.66
C ALA A 337 -11.81 -17.05 3.32
N ARG A 338 -11.87 -16.09 4.26
CA ARG A 338 -12.43 -14.76 3.98
C ARG A 338 -11.55 -13.99 3.01
N CYS A 339 -10.23 -14.03 3.21
CA CYS A 339 -9.26 -13.42 2.31
C CYS A 339 -9.28 -14.10 0.93
N ARG A 340 -9.42 -15.42 0.89
CA ARG A 340 -9.58 -16.17 -0.36
C ARG A 340 -10.80 -15.73 -1.17
N ASN A 341 -11.94 -15.55 -0.52
CA ASN A 341 -13.18 -15.16 -1.18
C ASN A 341 -13.14 -13.72 -1.70
N ARG A 342 -12.33 -12.86 -1.07
CA ARG A 342 -12.11 -11.47 -1.49
C ARG A 342 -11.31 -11.35 -2.80
N TYR A 343 -10.45 -12.33 -3.10
CA TYR A 343 -9.59 -12.34 -4.30
C TYR A 343 -9.81 -13.60 -5.15
N PRO A 344 -10.92 -13.67 -5.93
CA PRO A 344 -11.19 -14.80 -6.80
C PRO A 344 -10.04 -15.08 -7.76
N GLY A 345 -9.64 -16.35 -7.90
CA GLY A 345 -8.60 -16.78 -8.85
C GLY A 345 -7.14 -16.59 -8.38
N LEU A 346 -6.90 -15.88 -7.28
CA LEU A 346 -5.55 -15.65 -6.75
C LEU A 346 -4.97 -16.88 -6.02
N TYR A 347 -5.79 -17.56 -5.20
CA TYR A 347 -5.39 -18.78 -4.48
C TYR A 347 -4.69 -19.85 -5.35
N PRO A 348 -5.26 -20.32 -6.49
CA PRO A 348 -4.61 -21.34 -7.30
C PRO A 348 -3.30 -20.86 -7.94
N ARG A 349 -3.14 -19.54 -8.19
CA ARG A 349 -1.89 -18.97 -8.73
C ARG A 349 -0.77 -18.97 -7.72
N ILE A 350 -1.08 -18.62 -6.47
CA ILE A 350 -0.12 -18.69 -5.36
C ILE A 350 0.30 -20.15 -5.15
N TRP A 351 -0.68 -21.06 -5.08
CA TRP A 351 -0.41 -22.48 -4.92
C TRP A 351 0.53 -23.01 -6.01
N HIS A 352 0.21 -22.70 -7.27
CA HIS A 352 1.01 -23.09 -8.42
C HIS A 352 2.41 -22.49 -8.39
N ALA A 353 2.54 -21.19 -8.10
CA ALA A 353 3.85 -20.50 -8.09
C ALA A 353 4.81 -21.09 -7.03
N ILE A 354 4.30 -21.40 -5.83
CA ILE A 354 5.10 -22.05 -4.78
C ILE A 354 5.47 -23.48 -5.19
N SER A 355 4.50 -24.24 -5.73
CA SER A 355 4.74 -25.62 -6.17
C SER A 355 5.82 -25.68 -7.26
N GLN A 356 5.72 -24.81 -8.28
CA GLN A 356 6.71 -24.74 -9.35
C GLN A 356 8.09 -24.30 -8.83
N HIS A 357 8.15 -23.39 -7.86
CA HIS A 357 9.42 -23.01 -7.22
C HIS A 357 10.08 -24.21 -6.52
N ILE A 358 9.32 -25.00 -5.75
CA ILE A 358 9.84 -26.19 -5.06
C ILE A 358 10.32 -27.22 -6.09
N LEU A 359 9.51 -27.52 -7.11
CA LEU A 359 9.85 -28.47 -8.17
C LEU A 359 11.07 -28.03 -9.01
N ALA A 360 11.26 -26.73 -9.21
CA ALA A 360 12.42 -26.20 -9.92
C ALA A 360 13.76 -26.46 -9.22
N GLY A 361 13.74 -26.94 -7.97
CA GLY A 361 14.92 -27.39 -7.23
C GLY A 361 15.26 -28.85 -7.37
N MET A 362 14.41 -29.63 -8.05
CA MET A 362 14.74 -31.01 -8.35
C MET A 362 15.88 -31.01 -9.38
N ASP A 363 16.98 -31.66 -9.04
CA ASP A 363 18.02 -31.97 -10.00
C ASP A 363 17.51 -33.09 -10.92
N SER A 364 17.61 -32.91 -12.24
CA SER A 364 17.19 -33.92 -13.21
C SER A 364 18.12 -35.14 -13.22
N ASP A 365 19.32 -34.99 -12.67
CA ASP A 365 20.38 -35.98 -12.77
C ASP A 365 20.47 -36.89 -11.53
N THR A 366 19.71 -36.58 -10.47
CA THR A 366 19.60 -37.42 -9.26
C THR A 366 18.20 -38.02 -9.15
N ASP A 367 18.12 -39.35 -8.96
CA ASP A 367 16.84 -40.05 -8.73
C ASP A 367 16.21 -39.74 -7.35
N ASP A 368 16.93 -39.04 -6.46
CA ASP A 368 16.47 -38.69 -5.13
C ASP A 368 15.47 -37.51 -5.15
N VAL A 369 14.31 -37.70 -4.51
CA VAL A 369 13.30 -36.65 -4.35
C VAL A 369 13.74 -35.70 -3.23
N PRO A 370 13.87 -34.38 -3.46
CA PRO A 370 14.23 -33.44 -2.41
C PRO A 370 13.24 -33.47 -1.24
N PRO A 371 13.70 -33.36 0.03
CA PRO A 371 12.82 -33.43 1.20
C PRO A 371 11.67 -32.40 1.18
N GLU A 372 11.87 -31.25 0.54
CA GLU A 372 10.84 -30.22 0.37
C GLU A 372 9.70 -30.71 -0.53
N VAL A 373 10.02 -31.48 -1.57
CA VAL A 373 9.03 -32.07 -2.48
C VAL A 373 8.24 -33.15 -1.74
N GLU A 374 8.89 -33.98 -0.94
CA GLU A 374 8.22 -34.96 -0.08
C GLU A 374 7.28 -34.27 0.91
N LYS A 375 7.74 -33.20 1.56
CA LYS A 375 6.94 -32.42 2.49
C LYS A 375 5.73 -31.77 1.81
N MET A 376 5.90 -31.24 0.60
CA MET A 376 4.81 -30.68 -0.21
C MET A 376 3.78 -31.74 -0.64
N ARG A 377 4.15 -33.02 -0.76
CA ARG A 377 3.22 -34.11 -1.13
C ARG A 377 2.36 -34.61 0.05
N GLN A 378 2.68 -34.21 1.28
CA GLN A 378 1.88 -34.53 2.46
C GLN A 378 0.53 -33.76 2.49
N PRO A 379 -0.44 -34.15 3.35
CA PRO A 379 -1.82 -33.62 3.29
C PRO A 379 -1.98 -32.10 3.39
N ASN A 380 -1.11 -31.41 4.14
CA ASN A 380 -1.18 -29.94 4.27
C ASN A 380 -0.57 -29.21 3.05
N GLY A 381 0.12 -29.93 2.16
CA GLY A 381 0.68 -29.41 0.92
C GLY A 381 1.65 -28.25 1.13
N ILE A 382 1.50 -27.20 0.31
CA ILE A 382 2.34 -26.00 0.44
C ILE A 382 2.12 -25.21 1.75
N ASN A 383 1.03 -25.47 2.50
CA ASN A 383 0.77 -24.74 3.74
C ASN A 383 1.80 -25.06 4.83
N TYR A 384 2.56 -26.16 4.70
CA TYR A 384 3.69 -26.44 5.60
C TYR A 384 4.74 -25.33 5.61
N PHE A 385 4.91 -24.60 4.50
CA PHE A 385 5.98 -23.60 4.36
C PHE A 385 5.57 -22.17 4.76
N ILE A 386 4.26 -21.94 4.93
CA ILE A 386 3.70 -20.60 5.21
C ILE A 386 4.03 -20.06 6.61
N PRO A 387 4.13 -20.86 7.68
CA PRO A 387 4.46 -20.35 9.01
C PRO A 387 5.77 -19.56 9.04
N THR A 388 6.85 -20.08 8.45
CA THR A 388 8.16 -19.40 8.45
C THR A 388 8.13 -18.08 7.68
N LEU A 389 7.42 -18.04 6.54
CA LEU A 389 7.18 -16.80 5.81
C LEU A 389 6.48 -15.77 6.69
N ARG A 390 5.41 -16.15 7.39
CA ARG A 390 4.69 -15.24 8.30
C ARG A 390 5.56 -14.71 9.44
N LYS A 391 6.45 -15.54 9.99
CA LYS A 391 7.41 -15.11 11.04
C LYS A 391 8.41 -14.08 10.51
N ALA A 392 8.96 -14.30 9.32
CA ALA A 392 9.85 -13.34 8.67
C ALA A 392 9.12 -12.01 8.41
N LEU A 393 7.91 -12.09 7.84
CA LEU A 393 7.07 -10.92 7.56
C LEU A 393 6.73 -10.13 8.81
N HIS A 394 6.42 -10.80 9.92
CA HIS A 394 6.14 -10.13 11.18
C HIS A 394 7.33 -9.31 11.64
N ASN A 395 8.53 -9.91 11.66
CA ASN A 395 9.75 -9.16 12.01
C ASN A 395 9.98 -7.96 11.09
N ILE A 396 9.88 -8.14 9.77
CA ILE A 396 10.13 -7.04 8.81
C ILE A 396 9.13 -5.90 9.04
N ILE A 397 7.83 -6.20 9.14
CA ILE A 397 6.78 -5.18 9.33
C ILE A 397 6.97 -4.47 10.66
N SER A 398 7.10 -5.20 11.77
CA SER A 398 7.24 -4.58 13.10
C SER A 398 8.50 -3.75 13.22
N LEU A 399 9.66 -4.29 12.85
CA LEU A 399 10.92 -3.55 12.95
C LEU A 399 10.90 -2.31 12.04
N SER A 400 10.35 -2.42 10.83
CA SER A 400 10.23 -1.26 9.94
C SER A 400 9.27 -0.20 10.49
N LEU A 401 8.13 -0.58 11.06
CA LEU A 401 7.19 0.36 11.69
C LEU A 401 7.81 1.04 12.92
N ALA A 402 8.61 0.31 13.71
CA ALA A 402 9.38 0.87 14.81
C ALA A 402 10.43 1.88 14.31
N ALA A 403 11.17 1.54 13.25
CA ALA A 403 12.16 2.42 12.63
C ALA A 403 11.54 3.74 12.12
N LEU A 404 10.34 3.65 11.53
CA LEU A 404 9.56 4.81 11.08
C LEU A 404 8.88 5.57 12.22
N GLN A 405 9.01 5.14 13.48
CA GLN A 405 8.32 5.72 14.64
C GLN A 405 6.78 5.71 14.52
N ALA A 406 6.22 4.77 13.75
CA ALA A 406 4.77 4.60 13.56
C ALA A 406 4.17 3.79 14.73
N ARG A 407 4.14 4.38 15.93
CA ARG A 407 3.82 3.69 17.20
C ARG A 407 2.47 2.94 17.18
N GLU A 408 1.40 3.61 16.76
CA GLU A 408 0.06 3.01 16.80
C GLU A 408 -0.07 1.84 15.80
N ASP A 409 0.49 1.99 14.60
CA ASP A 409 0.54 0.93 13.60
C ASP A 409 1.41 -0.24 14.07
N HIS A 410 2.55 0.04 14.71
CA HIS A 410 3.40 -1.00 15.30
C HIS A 410 2.62 -1.81 16.35
N LYS A 411 1.92 -1.14 17.28
CA LYS A 411 1.12 -1.81 18.31
C LYS A 411 0.02 -2.68 17.71
N ALA A 412 -0.71 -2.14 16.73
CA ALA A 412 -1.76 -2.87 16.02
C ALA A 412 -1.19 -4.11 15.32
N MET A 413 -0.09 -3.95 14.57
CA MET A 413 0.51 -5.06 13.83
C MET A 413 1.16 -6.11 14.73
N GLU A 414 1.83 -5.73 15.82
CA GLU A 414 2.38 -6.69 16.79
C GLU A 414 1.29 -7.59 17.38
N LYS A 415 0.16 -7.00 17.76
CA LYS A 415 -1.01 -7.74 18.25
C LYS A 415 -1.64 -8.62 17.16
N TYR A 416 -1.86 -8.05 15.98
CA TYR A 416 -2.49 -8.75 14.85
C TYR A 416 -1.68 -9.97 14.41
N LEU A 417 -0.37 -9.81 14.26
CA LEU A 417 0.50 -10.84 13.73
C LEU A 417 0.68 -11.99 14.73
N THR A 418 0.83 -11.68 16.02
CA THR A 418 0.95 -12.70 17.08
C THR A 418 -0.27 -13.64 17.13
N GLN A 419 -1.48 -13.14 16.83
CA GLN A 419 -2.69 -13.97 16.80
C GLN A 419 -2.74 -14.95 15.60
N ARG A 420 -1.99 -14.69 14.53
CA ARG A 420 -2.10 -15.42 13.25
C ARG A 420 -0.91 -16.32 12.92
N VAL A 421 0.14 -16.27 13.73
CA VAL A 421 1.27 -17.21 13.64
C VAL A 421 1.08 -18.32 14.67
N ILE A 422 0.92 -19.55 14.21
CA ILE A 422 0.96 -20.72 15.09
C ILE A 422 2.42 -20.96 15.45
N MET A 423 2.81 -20.57 16.66
CA MET A 423 4.19 -20.55 17.14
C MET A 423 4.41 -21.57 18.24
N PRO A 424 5.45 -22.42 18.16
CA PRO A 424 6.05 -23.01 19.35
C PRO A 424 6.50 -21.90 20.31
N TYR A 425 6.47 -22.14 21.63
CA TYR A 425 6.81 -21.14 22.66
C TYR A 425 8.15 -20.41 22.40
N ARG A 426 9.15 -21.15 21.88
CA ARG A 426 10.46 -20.61 21.46
C ARG A 426 10.35 -19.45 20.48
N ASP A 427 9.43 -19.56 19.53
CA ASP A 427 9.31 -18.60 18.45
C ASP A 427 8.42 -17.43 18.85
N THR A 428 7.55 -17.55 19.86
CA THR A 428 6.72 -16.43 20.38
C THR A 428 7.52 -15.46 21.25
N ARG A 429 8.44 -15.98 22.07
CA ARG A 429 9.20 -15.20 23.07
C ARG A 429 9.98 -13.99 22.49
N PRO A 430 10.61 -14.06 21.32
CA PRO A 430 11.25 -12.90 20.67
C PRO A 430 10.28 -11.73 20.44
N PHE A 431 9.03 -12.01 20.05
CA PHE A 431 8.03 -11.00 19.72
C PHE A 431 7.46 -10.36 20.99
N GLU A 432 7.16 -11.16 22.01
CA GLU A 432 6.70 -10.68 23.33
C GLU A 432 7.74 -9.72 23.95
N ARG A 433 9.02 -10.13 23.94
CA ARG A 433 10.12 -9.30 24.45
C ARG A 433 10.32 -8.02 23.66
N ARG A 434 10.23 -8.08 22.33
CA ARG A 434 10.30 -6.87 21.51
C ARG A 434 9.15 -5.91 21.87
N GLY A 435 7.95 -6.42 22.07
CA GLY A 435 6.80 -5.61 22.49
C GLY A 435 7.07 -4.84 23.79
N GLU A 436 7.62 -5.52 24.80
CA GLU A 436 7.99 -4.92 26.09
C GLU A 436 9.05 -3.82 25.92
N VAL A 437 10.10 -4.10 25.14
CA VAL A 437 11.23 -3.17 24.96
C VAL A 437 10.87 -1.99 24.07
N MET A 438 10.03 -2.19 23.04
CA MET A 438 9.63 -1.12 22.14
C MET A 438 8.75 -0.07 22.80
N GLU A 439 7.97 -0.41 23.83
CA GLU A 439 7.18 0.58 24.54
C GLU A 439 8.10 1.65 25.19
N THR A 440 9.17 1.22 25.86
CA THR A 440 10.18 2.12 26.42
C THR A 440 10.95 2.88 25.32
N HIS A 441 11.26 2.22 24.20
CA HIS A 441 11.93 2.87 23.07
C HIS A 441 11.09 4.02 22.49
N PHE A 442 9.78 3.82 22.31
CA PHE A 442 8.89 4.88 21.84
C PHE A 442 8.78 6.02 22.85
N GLU A 443 8.77 5.73 24.15
CA GLU A 443 8.74 6.79 25.17
C GLU A 443 10.01 7.65 25.16
N GLN A 444 11.18 7.07 24.93
CA GLN A 444 12.46 7.79 24.86
C GLN A 444 12.60 8.62 23.58
N THR A 445 12.01 8.17 22.47
CA THR A 445 12.09 8.84 21.16
C THR A 445 10.93 9.82 20.92
N HIS A 446 9.92 9.83 21.78
CA HIS A 446 8.74 10.67 21.61
C HIS A 446 9.03 12.14 21.98
N ASP A 447 9.24 12.98 20.97
CA ASP A 447 9.19 14.43 21.15
C ASP A 447 7.73 14.90 21.26
N GLY A 448 7.27 15.02 22.51
CA GLY A 448 5.94 15.54 22.85
C GLY A 448 5.71 17.00 22.41
N THR A 449 6.75 17.76 22.09
CA THR A 449 6.65 19.13 21.55
C THR A 449 6.38 19.11 20.06
N GLU A 450 7.03 18.22 19.30
CA GLU A 450 6.72 18.01 17.88
C GLU A 450 5.33 17.41 17.64
N ALA A 451 4.90 16.45 18.47
CA ALA A 451 3.56 15.86 18.37
C ALA A 451 2.46 16.93 18.48
N LYS A 452 2.68 17.96 19.31
CA LYS A 452 1.77 19.11 19.48
C LYS A 452 1.70 20.00 18.23
N LYS A 453 2.61 19.89 17.25
CA LYS A 453 2.63 20.73 16.04
C LYS A 453 1.90 20.10 14.83
N ARG A 454 1.44 18.85 14.92
CA ARG A 454 0.80 18.10 13.82
C ARG A 454 -0.71 18.36 13.70
N TRP A 455 -1.27 18.15 12.51
CA TRP A 455 -2.72 18.10 12.33
C TRP A 455 -3.28 16.80 12.90
N PHE A 456 -4.57 16.80 13.26
CA PHE A 456 -5.21 15.60 13.81
C PHE A 456 -5.08 14.38 12.89
N HIS A 457 -5.17 14.55 11.56
CA HIS A 457 -5.02 13.45 10.60
C HIS A 457 -3.57 12.91 10.50
N GLU A 458 -2.58 13.61 11.06
CA GLU A 458 -1.17 13.18 11.08
C GLU A 458 -0.73 12.82 12.51
N SER A 459 -1.67 12.79 13.46
CA SER A 459 -1.38 12.60 14.88
C SER A 459 -0.80 11.22 15.17
N GLN A 460 -1.16 10.21 14.37
CA GLN A 460 -0.65 8.83 14.48
C GLN A 460 0.50 8.53 13.51
N ALA A 461 0.89 9.48 12.67
CA ALA A 461 1.88 9.22 11.63
C ALA A 461 3.29 9.00 12.22
N GLY A 462 4.01 8.03 11.70
CA GLY A 462 5.47 7.96 11.74
C GLY A 462 6.11 8.98 10.78
N LYS A 463 7.39 8.79 10.52
CA LYS A 463 8.24 9.66 9.69
C LYS A 463 9.06 8.80 8.73
N VAL A 464 9.02 9.15 7.45
CA VAL A 464 9.90 8.61 6.41
C VAL A 464 10.95 9.65 6.06
N SER A 465 12.21 9.23 6.03
CA SER A 465 13.34 10.05 5.57
C SER A 465 13.21 10.38 4.08
N THR A 466 13.48 11.63 3.73
CA THR A 466 13.50 12.14 2.36
C THR A 466 14.92 12.44 1.87
N GLU A 467 15.94 12.16 2.70
CA GLU A 467 17.36 12.44 2.39
C GLU A 467 17.90 11.61 1.23
N ARG A 468 17.33 10.41 1.02
CA ARG A 468 17.80 9.44 0.03
C ARG A 468 16.75 9.21 -1.04
N LEU A 469 17.21 9.19 -2.28
CA LEU A 469 16.40 8.73 -3.41
C LEU A 469 16.10 7.24 -3.28
N TYR A 470 14.92 6.83 -3.72
CA TYR A 470 14.61 5.41 -3.78
C TYR A 470 15.47 4.70 -4.83
N PRO A 471 15.77 3.39 -4.66
CA PRO A 471 16.71 2.66 -5.52
C PRO A 471 16.43 2.69 -7.03
N TYR A 472 15.17 2.91 -7.42
CA TYR A 472 14.72 2.97 -8.81
C TYR A 472 14.21 4.36 -9.22
N GLU A 473 14.30 5.34 -8.34
CA GLU A 473 13.97 6.74 -8.63
C GLU A 473 15.09 7.32 -9.51
N SER A 474 14.72 7.86 -10.67
CA SER A 474 15.65 8.44 -11.63
C SER A 474 15.73 9.97 -11.45
N SER A 475 16.95 10.51 -11.38
CA SER A 475 17.22 11.97 -11.38
C SER A 475 17.29 12.55 -12.81
N ASP A 476 16.43 12.05 -13.67
CA ASP A 476 16.43 12.31 -15.12
C ASP A 476 15.42 13.38 -15.54
N LYS A 477 14.51 13.76 -14.64
CA LYS A 477 13.54 14.84 -14.83
C LYS A 477 14.13 16.16 -14.34
N ARG A 478 15.06 16.70 -15.12
CA ARG A 478 15.57 18.05 -14.85
C ARG A 478 14.54 19.06 -15.31
N ARG A 479 13.66 19.45 -14.39
CA ARG A 479 12.62 20.46 -14.62
C ARG A 479 13.18 21.84 -14.96
N THR A 480 14.47 22.05 -14.75
CA THR A 480 15.20 23.28 -15.06
C THR A 480 15.83 23.28 -16.44
N ASP A 481 15.75 22.17 -17.20
CA ASP A 481 16.23 22.11 -18.58
C ASP A 481 15.42 23.06 -19.47
N GLN A 482 16.12 23.81 -20.34
CA GLN A 482 15.47 24.84 -21.17
C GLN A 482 14.41 24.27 -22.12
N GLU A 483 14.66 23.10 -22.73
CA GLU A 483 13.67 22.47 -23.63
C GLU A 483 12.37 22.11 -22.90
N PHE A 484 12.48 21.66 -21.65
CA PHE A 484 11.33 21.38 -20.79
C PHE A 484 10.60 22.67 -20.41
N LEU A 485 11.34 23.72 -20.01
CA LEU A 485 10.77 25.01 -19.67
C LEU A 485 10.06 25.67 -20.85
N ASP A 486 10.59 25.54 -22.06
CA ASP A 486 9.98 26.05 -23.29
C ASP A 486 8.64 25.35 -23.55
N GLU A 487 8.60 24.02 -23.46
CA GLU A 487 7.37 23.24 -23.61
C GLU A 487 6.36 23.53 -22.50
N LEU A 488 6.82 23.69 -21.26
CA LEU A 488 6.00 24.08 -20.11
C LEU A 488 5.34 25.44 -20.33
N ASN A 489 6.12 26.44 -20.73
CA ASN A 489 5.63 27.79 -21.04
C ASN A 489 4.66 27.78 -22.23
N GLN A 490 4.96 27.02 -23.27
CA GLN A 490 4.07 26.84 -24.42
C GLN A 490 2.72 26.24 -23.99
N ARG A 491 2.69 25.27 -23.08
CA ARG A 491 1.46 24.63 -22.60
C ARG A 491 0.67 25.51 -21.64
N LEU A 492 1.33 26.09 -20.64
CA LEU A 492 0.68 26.89 -19.60
C LEU A 492 0.21 28.25 -20.11
N PHE A 493 1.08 28.98 -20.82
CA PHE A 493 0.84 30.36 -21.24
C PHE A 493 0.61 30.53 -22.75
N GLY A 494 1.23 29.71 -23.59
CA GLY A 494 1.17 29.84 -25.06
C GLY A 494 -0.15 29.34 -25.69
N ASN A 495 -0.53 28.10 -25.38
CA ASN A 495 -1.63 27.37 -26.00
C ASN A 495 -2.97 27.58 -25.28
N ASN A 496 -2.96 28.14 -24.07
CA ASN A 496 -4.16 28.34 -23.28
C ASN A 496 -4.94 29.59 -23.75
N GLN A 497 -5.85 29.37 -24.70
CA GLN A 497 -6.71 30.42 -25.27
C GLN A 497 -7.67 31.07 -24.25
N ALA A 498 -7.82 30.47 -23.06
CA ALA A 498 -8.70 30.97 -22.01
C ALA A 498 -8.02 31.98 -21.07
N LEU A 499 -6.69 32.12 -21.12
CA LEU A 499 -5.97 33.07 -20.29
C LEU A 499 -5.96 34.46 -20.96
N PRO A 500 -6.36 35.53 -20.26
CA PRO A 500 -6.35 36.85 -20.84
C PRO A 500 -4.93 37.39 -21.11
N TRP A 501 -3.86 36.92 -20.45
CA TRP A 501 -2.54 37.59 -20.51
C TRP A 501 -1.33 36.65 -20.60
N LYS A 502 -0.67 36.71 -21.76
CA LYS A 502 0.62 36.08 -22.11
C LYS A 502 1.82 36.80 -21.47
N LYS A 503 1.60 37.42 -20.30
CA LYS A 503 2.58 38.31 -19.63
C LYS A 503 3.46 37.57 -18.63
N CYS A 504 3.42 36.24 -18.57
CA CYS A 504 4.19 35.48 -17.59
C CYS A 504 4.98 34.35 -18.27
N GLU A 505 6.07 33.96 -17.64
CA GLU A 505 6.87 32.79 -18.01
C GLU A 505 7.42 32.11 -16.76
N VAL A 506 7.57 30.78 -16.80
CA VAL A 506 8.26 29.97 -15.80
C VAL A 506 9.75 30.00 -16.09
N LYS A 507 10.58 30.23 -15.06
CA LYS A 507 12.04 30.17 -15.11
C LYS A 507 12.61 29.39 -13.93
N SER A 508 13.83 28.89 -14.11
CA SER A 508 14.67 28.43 -13.01
C SER A 508 15.18 29.60 -12.16
N VAL A 509 15.21 29.42 -10.85
CA VAL A 509 15.66 30.41 -9.86
C VAL A 509 16.72 29.79 -8.95
N ASP A 510 17.92 30.37 -8.99
CA ASP A 510 18.99 30.01 -8.06
C ASP A 510 18.77 30.72 -6.71
N ARG A 511 18.52 29.97 -5.65
CA ARG A 511 18.34 30.53 -4.31
C ARG A 511 19.66 30.46 -3.52
N LEU A 512 20.12 31.62 -3.06
CA LEU A 512 21.48 31.89 -2.53
C LEU A 512 21.73 31.52 -1.05
N LYS A 513 20.86 30.78 -0.36
CA LYS A 513 21.08 30.40 1.07
C LYS A 513 20.96 28.90 1.28
N PRO A 514 21.91 28.26 2.02
CA PRO A 514 22.54 27.03 1.55
C PRO A 514 21.90 25.76 2.12
N ALA A 515 21.88 24.72 1.29
CA ALA A 515 22.23 23.37 1.70
C ALA A 515 22.98 22.71 0.54
N LYS A 516 24.32 22.82 0.58
CA LYS A 516 25.39 22.18 -0.21
C LYS A 516 25.32 22.02 -1.74
N ASP A 517 24.17 22.11 -2.38
CA ASP A 517 23.99 22.28 -3.82
C ASP A 517 22.88 23.33 -4.00
N SER A 518 23.07 24.30 -4.89
CA SER A 518 22.05 25.32 -5.19
C SER A 518 20.78 24.64 -5.67
N ALA A 519 19.78 24.45 -4.81
CA ALA A 519 18.48 23.92 -5.23
C ALA A 519 17.83 24.95 -6.16
N THR A 520 17.94 24.67 -7.46
CA THR A 520 17.36 25.47 -8.52
C THR A 520 15.85 25.24 -8.52
N ALA A 521 15.08 26.16 -7.94
CA ALA A 521 13.62 26.06 -7.91
C ALA A 521 13.01 26.59 -9.22
N LEU A 522 11.74 26.27 -9.49
CA LEU A 522 10.98 27.00 -10.52
C LEU A 522 10.29 28.22 -9.89
N GLY A 523 10.13 29.28 -10.66
CA GLY A 523 9.36 30.48 -10.30
C GLY A 523 8.66 31.07 -11.52
N VAL A 524 7.59 31.83 -11.28
CA VAL A 524 6.82 32.52 -12.34
C VAL A 524 7.25 33.98 -12.39
N PHE A 525 7.59 34.48 -13.57
CA PHE A 525 8.12 35.82 -13.78
C PHE A 525 7.28 36.63 -14.75
N ALA A 526 7.22 37.94 -14.54
CA ALA A 526 6.59 38.86 -15.46
C ALA A 526 7.45 39.07 -16.72
N THR A 527 6.86 38.93 -17.91
CA THR A 527 7.49 39.22 -19.22
C THR A 527 7.25 40.65 -19.69
N GLU A 528 6.29 41.34 -19.06
CA GLU A 528 5.89 42.74 -19.28
C GLU A 528 5.40 43.33 -17.96
N ASP A 529 5.29 44.65 -17.86
CA ASP A 529 4.70 45.30 -16.69
C ASP A 529 3.23 44.88 -16.50
N ILE A 530 2.87 44.57 -15.25
CA ILE A 530 1.54 44.19 -14.78
C ILE A 530 1.07 45.24 -13.77
N LYS A 531 -0.15 45.76 -13.94
CA LYS A 531 -0.69 46.80 -13.05
C LYS A 531 -1.41 46.20 -11.85
N LYS A 532 -1.38 46.92 -10.71
CA LYS A 532 -2.17 46.57 -9.52
C LYS A 532 -3.62 46.26 -9.88
N GLY A 533 -4.13 45.16 -9.33
CA GLY A 533 -5.49 44.65 -9.56
C GLY A 533 -5.68 43.89 -10.87
N GLN A 534 -4.68 43.82 -11.73
CA GLN A 534 -4.72 42.99 -12.92
C GLN A 534 -4.57 41.52 -12.50
N MET A 535 -5.52 40.65 -12.87
CA MET A 535 -5.31 39.19 -12.85
C MET A 535 -3.96 38.79 -13.51
N ILE A 536 -3.51 37.58 -13.22
CA ILE A 536 -2.24 37.04 -13.69
C ILE A 536 -2.50 35.64 -14.23
N PHE A 537 -3.25 34.84 -13.47
CA PHE A 537 -3.45 33.43 -13.77
C PHE A 537 -4.84 32.97 -13.33
N VAL A 538 -5.38 31.99 -14.06
CA VAL A 538 -6.67 31.35 -13.78
C VAL A 538 -6.54 29.86 -14.04
N GLU A 539 -6.97 29.04 -13.09
CA GLU A 539 -6.90 27.59 -13.23
C GLU A 539 -8.11 26.90 -12.59
N GLU A 540 -8.61 25.87 -13.26
CA GLU A 540 -9.52 24.90 -12.68
C GLU A 540 -8.73 23.66 -12.25
N PRO A 541 -9.14 22.95 -11.19
CA PRO A 541 -8.32 21.91 -10.62
C PRO A 541 -8.20 20.75 -11.59
N ALA A 542 -6.98 20.24 -11.75
CA ALA A 542 -6.73 19.07 -12.58
C ALA A 542 -7.31 17.81 -11.93
N MET A 543 -7.21 17.72 -10.59
CA MET A 543 -7.75 16.62 -9.79
C MET A 543 -8.53 17.15 -8.59
N ARG A 544 -9.55 16.39 -8.19
CA ARG A 544 -10.52 16.79 -7.16
C ARG A 544 -10.81 15.60 -6.25
N GLY A 545 -10.76 15.83 -4.95
CA GLY A 545 -11.16 14.87 -3.93
C GLY A 545 -12.19 15.49 -3.01
N HIS A 546 -13.47 15.20 -3.21
CA HIS A 546 -14.54 15.70 -2.34
C HIS A 546 -14.94 14.63 -1.32
N LEU A 547 -14.82 14.95 -0.03
CA LEU A 547 -15.19 14.08 1.07
C LEU A 547 -16.62 14.34 1.51
N ASN A 548 -17.50 13.39 1.19
CA ASN A 548 -18.86 13.38 1.73
C ASN A 548 -18.86 13.09 3.24
N VAL A 549 -19.47 14.00 4.01
CA VAL A 549 -19.44 13.93 5.47
C VAL A 549 -20.63 13.12 6.01
N SER A 550 -20.41 12.35 7.07
CA SER A 550 -21.43 11.59 7.77
C SER A 550 -22.38 12.49 8.56
N ARG A 551 -23.68 12.23 8.52
CA ARG A 551 -24.71 13.03 9.21
C ARG A 551 -25.72 12.15 9.94
N LEU A 552 -26.25 12.67 11.05
CA LEU A 552 -27.37 12.04 11.78
C LEU A 552 -28.72 12.58 11.25
N PRO A 553 -29.83 11.81 11.31
CA PRO A 553 -31.14 12.17 10.73
C PRO A 553 -31.81 13.47 11.24
N LYS A 554 -31.23 14.16 12.24
CA LYS A 554 -31.71 15.43 12.82
C LYS A 554 -30.60 16.46 13.02
N ASP A 555 -29.43 16.24 12.42
CA ASP A 555 -28.32 17.18 12.48
C ASP A 555 -28.71 18.50 11.79
N ARG A 556 -28.63 19.62 12.52
CA ARG A 556 -28.96 20.96 12.03
C ARG A 556 -27.72 21.69 11.47
N CYS A 557 -26.77 20.97 10.90
CA CYS A 557 -25.70 21.59 10.11
C CYS A 557 -26.30 22.38 8.93
N GLU A 558 -26.10 23.70 8.92
CA GLU A 558 -26.63 24.61 7.89
C GLU A 558 -26.06 24.30 6.49
N TYR A 559 -24.83 23.77 6.40
CA TYR A 559 -24.04 23.85 5.18
C TYR A 559 -23.82 22.53 4.41
N SER A 560 -24.11 21.37 5.02
CA SER A 560 -23.74 20.07 4.43
C SER A 560 -24.87 19.05 4.34
N ALA A 561 -25.95 19.19 5.12
CA ALA A 561 -27.05 18.24 5.11
C ALA A 561 -28.22 18.67 4.20
N ARG A 562 -28.32 19.96 3.84
CA ARG A 562 -29.50 20.49 3.12
C ARG A 562 -29.35 20.51 1.60
N TRP A 563 -28.15 20.72 1.06
CA TRP A 563 -27.94 20.87 -0.39
C TRP A 563 -26.68 20.11 -0.85
N PRO A 564 -26.79 19.12 -1.75
CA PRO A 564 -25.61 18.49 -2.31
C PRO A 564 -24.85 19.44 -3.22
N ARG A 565 -23.57 19.15 -3.41
CA ARG A 565 -22.67 19.92 -4.25
C ARG A 565 -22.28 19.14 -5.49
N CYS A 566 -21.98 19.85 -6.56
CA CYS A 566 -21.49 19.25 -7.79
C CYS A 566 -20.07 18.72 -7.62
N ASP A 567 -19.83 17.48 -8.02
CA ASP A 567 -18.52 16.83 -7.94
C ASP A 567 -17.47 17.34 -8.94
N ASN A 568 -17.86 18.23 -9.86
CA ASN A 568 -16.93 18.90 -10.77
C ASN A 568 -16.63 20.35 -10.36
N CYS A 569 -17.67 21.18 -10.17
CA CYS A 569 -17.50 22.62 -9.93
C CYS A 569 -17.80 23.05 -8.49
N TYR A 570 -18.23 22.13 -7.62
CA TYR A 570 -18.54 22.37 -6.21
C TYR A 570 -19.70 23.34 -5.92
N LYS A 571 -20.47 23.74 -6.95
CA LYS A 571 -21.72 24.51 -6.80
C LYS A 571 -22.78 23.72 -6.04
N GLU A 572 -23.56 24.43 -5.23
CA GLU A 572 -24.77 23.88 -4.61
C GLU A 572 -25.81 23.54 -5.68
N ILE A 573 -26.51 22.42 -5.49
CA ILE A 573 -27.53 21.92 -6.41
C ILE A 573 -28.88 21.98 -5.69
N ASP A 574 -29.77 22.85 -6.16
CA ASP A 574 -31.05 23.16 -5.48
C ASP A 574 -32.08 22.01 -5.50
N HIS A 575 -31.96 21.00 -6.38
CA HIS A 575 -33.03 20.00 -6.57
C HIS A 575 -32.54 18.58 -6.89
N VAL A 576 -32.31 17.78 -5.85
CA VAL A 576 -32.05 16.33 -5.96
C VAL A 576 -33.31 15.56 -6.41
N GLU A 577 -34.49 15.94 -5.92
CA GLU A 577 -35.76 15.27 -6.25
C GLU A 577 -36.08 15.33 -7.75
N ALA A 578 -35.79 16.46 -8.41
CA ALA A 578 -35.98 16.62 -9.84
C ALA A 578 -35.02 15.74 -10.68
N PHE A 579 -33.85 15.40 -10.13
CA PHE A 579 -32.87 14.52 -10.77
C PHE A 579 -33.18 13.03 -10.54
N LEU A 580 -33.60 12.66 -9.32
CA LEU A 580 -34.10 11.32 -9.01
C LEU A 580 -35.39 10.97 -9.79
N ALA A 581 -36.23 11.97 -10.09
CA ALA A 581 -37.38 11.79 -10.97
C ALA A 581 -36.99 11.43 -12.42
N ARG A 582 -35.83 11.89 -12.92
CA ARG A 582 -35.32 11.60 -14.27
C ARG A 582 -34.80 10.16 -14.42
N CYS A 583 -34.24 9.60 -13.35
CA CYS A 583 -33.75 8.22 -13.33
C CYS A 583 -34.85 7.14 -13.37
N ARG A 584 -36.13 7.53 -13.53
CA ARG A 584 -37.27 6.62 -13.70
C ARG A 584 -37.53 6.25 -15.17
N ASP A 585 -36.93 6.94 -16.13
CA ASP A 585 -36.99 6.57 -17.55
C ASP A 585 -35.99 5.44 -17.88
N ARG A 586 -36.51 4.32 -18.42
CA ARG A 586 -35.72 3.14 -18.77
C ARG A 586 -34.68 3.42 -19.86
N GLU A 587 -34.99 4.25 -20.85
CA GLU A 587 -34.04 4.53 -21.95
C GLU A 587 -32.90 5.44 -21.46
N GLN A 588 -33.20 6.40 -20.59
CA GLN A 588 -32.18 7.20 -19.94
C GLN A 588 -31.27 6.35 -19.04
N VAL A 589 -31.84 5.47 -18.21
CA VAL A 589 -31.03 4.53 -17.40
C VAL A 589 -30.12 3.68 -18.29
N ARG A 590 -30.60 3.23 -19.46
CA ARG A 590 -29.78 2.49 -20.44
C ARG A 590 -28.60 3.33 -20.93
N LYS A 591 -28.83 4.60 -21.29
CA LYS A 591 -27.77 5.54 -21.71
C LYS A 591 -26.77 5.84 -20.58
N ILE A 592 -27.24 6.00 -19.35
CA ILE A 592 -26.37 6.21 -18.18
C ILE A 592 -25.49 4.97 -17.95
N LYS A 593 -26.07 3.76 -18.01
CA LYS A 593 -25.32 2.50 -17.88
C LYS A 593 -24.28 2.32 -18.99
N ALA A 594 -24.59 2.75 -20.22
CA ALA A 594 -23.66 2.76 -21.34
C ALA A 594 -22.57 3.85 -21.22
N GLY A 595 -22.77 4.85 -20.35
CA GLY A 595 -21.88 6.01 -20.23
C GLY A 595 -22.05 7.02 -21.37
N GLU A 596 -23.18 7.00 -22.07
CA GLU A 596 -23.49 7.86 -23.22
C GLU A 596 -24.34 9.09 -22.85
N ASP A 597 -24.99 9.07 -21.68
CA ASP A 597 -25.79 10.18 -21.19
C ASP A 597 -24.90 11.41 -20.95
N ARG A 598 -25.31 12.59 -21.42
CA ARG A 598 -24.50 13.82 -21.30
C ARG A 598 -24.59 14.45 -19.90
N ASP A 599 -25.61 14.12 -19.13
CA ASP A 599 -25.98 14.85 -17.92
C ASP A 599 -25.63 14.06 -16.65
N ALA A 600 -25.44 12.75 -16.75
CA ALA A 600 -25.16 11.84 -15.64
C ALA A 600 -24.07 10.78 -15.95
N CYS A 601 -23.44 10.23 -14.90
CA CYS A 601 -22.54 9.06 -14.96
C CYS A 601 -23.18 7.88 -14.18
N LYS A 602 -22.65 6.68 -14.41
CA LYS A 602 -23.05 5.42 -13.74
C LYS A 602 -23.13 5.53 -12.22
N CYS A 603 -22.32 6.38 -11.59
CA CYS A 603 -22.34 6.63 -10.13
C CYS A 603 -23.70 7.06 -9.59
N VAL A 604 -24.54 7.68 -10.42
CA VAL A 604 -25.90 8.11 -10.04
C VAL A 604 -26.83 6.92 -9.81
N LEU A 605 -26.54 5.79 -10.44
CA LEU A 605 -27.35 4.57 -10.33
C LEU A 605 -26.99 3.72 -9.10
N LEU A 606 -25.96 4.11 -8.35
CA LEU A 606 -25.58 3.41 -7.13
C LEU A 606 -26.61 3.67 -6.04
N ASN A 607 -26.91 2.63 -5.25
CA ASN A 607 -27.84 2.73 -4.13
C ASN A 607 -27.31 3.74 -3.09
N GLN A 608 -28.10 4.76 -2.75
CA GLN A 608 -27.74 5.79 -1.77
C GLN A 608 -27.52 5.24 -0.35
N GLU A 609 -28.11 4.09 -0.02
CA GLU A 609 -27.91 3.43 1.27
C GLU A 609 -26.58 2.67 1.34
N GLU A 610 -26.09 2.16 0.21
CA GLU A 610 -24.91 1.29 0.12
C GLU A 610 -23.68 2.00 -0.45
N ALA A 611 -23.86 3.17 -1.08
CA ALA A 611 -22.83 3.87 -1.83
C ALA A 611 -22.99 5.40 -1.73
N ILE A 612 -21.95 6.11 -2.16
CA ILE A 612 -21.92 7.57 -2.21
C ILE A 612 -22.09 7.98 -3.68
N PRO A 613 -23.31 8.34 -4.14
CA PRO A 613 -23.50 8.74 -5.52
C PRO A 613 -22.93 10.15 -5.75
N LEU A 614 -22.21 10.29 -6.86
CA LEU A 614 -21.74 11.60 -7.31
C LEU A 614 -22.89 12.41 -7.90
N SER A 615 -22.87 13.72 -7.63
CA SER A 615 -23.87 14.67 -8.12
C SER A 615 -23.24 15.67 -9.08
N PHE A 616 -23.93 16.00 -10.17
CA PHE A 616 -23.44 16.97 -11.16
C PHE A 616 -24.46 18.09 -11.39
N CYS A 617 -23.97 19.28 -11.77
CA CYS A 617 -24.84 20.38 -12.15
C CYS A 617 -25.78 19.98 -13.29
N PRO A 618 -27.01 20.51 -13.31
CA PRO A 618 -27.90 20.35 -14.46
C PRO A 618 -27.26 20.96 -15.72
N PRO A 619 -27.72 20.57 -16.92
CA PRO A 619 -27.21 21.10 -18.18
C PRO A 619 -27.38 22.61 -18.23
N GLY A 620 -26.26 23.33 -18.31
CA GLY A 620 -26.26 24.78 -18.48
C GLY A 620 -26.27 25.19 -19.95
N THR A 621 -26.12 26.48 -20.21
CA THR A 621 -25.95 27.06 -21.56
C THR A 621 -24.54 26.84 -22.15
N GLY A 622 -23.61 26.27 -21.36
CA GLY A 622 -22.25 25.97 -21.79
C GLY A 622 -22.17 24.79 -22.78
N PRO A 623 -21.06 24.67 -23.52
CA PRO A 623 -20.91 23.63 -24.55
C PRO A 623 -20.80 22.21 -23.97
N LYS A 624 -20.38 22.07 -22.71
CA LYS A 624 -20.23 20.79 -22.00
C LYS A 624 -20.82 20.86 -20.60
N THR A 625 -21.37 19.75 -20.14
CA THR A 625 -21.87 19.60 -18.77
C THR A 625 -20.74 19.26 -17.79
N CYS A 626 -20.99 19.43 -16.49
CA CYS A 626 -20.06 19.00 -15.44
C CYS A 626 -19.78 17.49 -15.47
N SER A 627 -20.78 16.66 -15.84
CA SER A 627 -20.63 15.21 -16.00
C SER A 627 -19.70 14.85 -17.17
N GLU A 628 -19.84 15.55 -18.30
CA GLU A 628 -18.95 15.36 -19.46
C GLU A 628 -17.52 15.80 -19.15
N ILE A 629 -17.35 16.90 -18.42
CA ILE A 629 -16.02 17.37 -18.01
C ILE A 629 -15.36 16.33 -17.09
N ALA A 630 -16.06 15.84 -16.07
CA ALA A 630 -15.54 14.86 -15.13
C ALA A 630 -15.09 13.57 -15.84
N ARG A 631 -15.93 12.99 -16.70
CA ARG A 631 -15.60 11.78 -17.49
C ARG A 631 -14.49 12.00 -18.52
N LYS A 632 -14.21 13.24 -18.91
CA LYS A 632 -13.11 13.56 -19.83
C LYS A 632 -11.78 13.72 -19.11
N LEU A 633 -11.80 14.19 -17.87
CA LEU A 633 -10.59 14.64 -17.17
C LEU A 633 -10.08 13.67 -16.11
N TYR A 634 -10.95 13.07 -15.30
CA TYR A 634 -10.51 12.28 -14.14
C TYR A 634 -11.39 11.08 -13.80
N HIS A 635 -12.67 11.06 -14.19
CA HIS A 635 -13.61 10.04 -13.75
C HIS A 635 -13.81 8.91 -14.78
N PHE A 636 -12.85 8.01 -14.89
CA PHE A 636 -12.79 6.96 -15.92
C PHE A 636 -13.24 5.60 -15.36
N ARG A 637 -12.29 4.74 -14.95
CA ARG A 637 -12.58 3.42 -14.36
C ARG A 637 -13.22 3.54 -12.99
N ALA A 638 -13.03 4.67 -12.31
CA ALA A 638 -13.72 4.96 -11.06
C ALA A 638 -15.25 5.13 -11.22
N CYS A 639 -15.77 5.45 -12.43
CA CYS A 639 -17.20 5.65 -12.67
C CYS A 639 -17.99 4.34 -12.52
N GLY A 640 -18.95 4.34 -11.59
CA GLY A 640 -19.83 3.22 -11.30
C GLY A 640 -19.32 2.22 -10.26
N LYS A 641 -18.17 2.49 -9.62
CA LYS A 641 -17.64 1.69 -8.50
C LYS A 641 -18.06 2.26 -7.14
N ASN A 642 -18.17 1.39 -6.13
CA ASN A 642 -18.49 1.81 -4.78
C ASN A 642 -17.24 2.30 -4.02
N TRP A 643 -17.14 3.61 -3.83
CA TRP A 643 -16.07 4.27 -3.08
C TRP A 643 -16.47 4.66 -1.65
N LYS A 644 -17.61 4.18 -1.13
CA LYS A 644 -18.07 4.50 0.23
C LYS A 644 -17.03 4.13 1.29
N TRP A 645 -16.38 2.98 1.15
CA TRP A 645 -15.34 2.53 2.06
C TRP A 645 -14.17 3.54 2.15
N LEU A 646 -13.78 4.14 1.02
CA LEU A 646 -12.69 5.12 0.97
C LEU A 646 -13.06 6.39 1.74
N HIS A 647 -14.30 6.86 1.61
CA HIS A 647 -14.79 7.98 2.41
C HIS A 647 -14.91 7.60 3.90
N ASP A 648 -15.42 6.40 4.20
CA ASP A 648 -15.53 5.88 5.57
C ASP A 648 -14.16 5.72 6.24
N ALA A 649 -13.08 5.56 5.47
CA ALA A 649 -11.70 5.56 5.97
C ALA A 649 -11.20 6.92 6.48
N MET A 650 -11.97 8.01 6.30
CA MET A 650 -11.56 9.38 6.65
C MET A 650 -12.57 10.12 7.54
N ARG A 651 -13.82 9.67 7.59
CA ARG A 651 -14.93 10.39 8.24
C ARG A 651 -15.43 9.71 9.53
N PRO A 652 -16.20 10.41 10.36
CA PRO A 652 -16.83 9.80 11.53
C PRO A 652 -17.76 8.65 11.15
N TYR A 653 -17.69 7.56 11.92
CA TYR A 653 -18.54 6.40 11.72
C TYR A 653 -19.87 6.58 12.45
N VAL A 654 -20.98 6.32 11.74
CA VAL A 654 -22.34 6.41 12.27
C VAL A 654 -22.82 5.02 12.64
N MET A 655 -23.11 4.82 13.91
CA MET A 655 -23.62 3.56 14.43
C MET A 655 -25.12 3.62 14.72
N PRO A 656 -25.90 2.61 14.31
CA PRO A 656 -27.26 2.42 14.81
C PRO A 656 -27.23 2.00 16.27
N VAL A 657 -28.20 2.47 17.05
CA VAL A 657 -28.41 2.00 18.43
C VAL A 657 -29.15 0.66 18.38
N PRO A 658 -28.62 -0.40 19.03
CA PRO A 658 -29.31 -1.69 19.11
C PRO A 658 -30.73 -1.53 19.65
N ASN A 659 -31.70 -2.25 19.07
CA ASN A 659 -33.12 -2.26 19.47
C ASN A 659 -33.89 -0.93 19.41
N HIS A 660 -33.27 0.16 18.94
CA HIS A 660 -33.93 1.43 18.69
C HIS A 660 -33.90 1.77 17.20
N GLN A 661 -34.96 1.38 16.50
CA GLN A 661 -35.14 1.74 15.09
C GLN A 661 -35.04 3.26 14.93
N HIS A 662 -34.19 3.69 13.99
CA HIS A 662 -33.95 5.08 13.61
C HIS A 662 -33.17 5.97 14.61
N ARG A 663 -32.49 5.39 15.60
CA ARG A 663 -31.58 6.15 16.47
C ARG A 663 -30.12 5.84 16.11
N TYR A 664 -29.33 6.88 15.90
CA TYR A 664 -27.94 6.80 15.46
C TYR A 664 -27.05 7.76 16.24
N TYR A 665 -25.78 7.42 16.39
CA TYR A 665 -24.77 8.28 17.01
C TYR A 665 -23.41 8.08 16.33
N PHE A 666 -22.49 9.03 16.49
CA PHE A 666 -21.10 8.87 16.06
C PHE A 666 -20.30 8.10 17.10
N SER A 667 -19.61 7.03 16.72
CA SER A 667 -18.80 6.27 17.69
C SER A 667 -17.34 6.72 17.72
N HIS A 668 -16.71 6.86 16.55
CA HIS A 668 -15.31 7.26 16.40
C HIS A 668 -15.10 8.04 15.09
N THR A 669 -13.87 8.52 14.89
CA THR A 669 -13.41 9.13 13.63
C THR A 669 -12.21 8.36 13.09
N ASN A 670 -12.22 8.10 11.78
CA ASN A 670 -11.14 7.42 11.06
C ASN A 670 -10.09 8.39 10.49
N GLU A 671 -10.26 9.69 10.69
CA GLU A 671 -9.36 10.70 10.14
C GLU A 671 -7.90 10.56 10.63
N ALA A 672 -7.69 10.04 11.84
CA ALA A 672 -6.37 9.86 12.43
C ALA A 672 -5.48 8.86 11.64
N HIS A 673 -6.08 8.02 10.79
CA HIS A 673 -5.34 7.11 9.90
C HIS A 673 -4.62 7.83 8.76
N GLY A 674 -4.83 9.14 8.56
CA GLY A 674 -4.06 9.96 7.61
C GLY A 674 -4.40 9.74 6.12
N THR A 675 -5.50 9.08 5.81
CA THR A 675 -5.88 8.64 4.45
C THR A 675 -6.45 9.75 3.56
N LEU A 676 -6.34 11.03 3.96
CA LEU A 676 -6.97 12.15 3.25
C LEU A 676 -6.48 12.29 1.80
N LEU A 677 -5.17 12.16 1.56
CA LEU A 677 -4.58 12.24 0.21
C LEU A 677 -5.07 11.13 -0.72
N SER A 678 -5.61 10.04 -0.18
CA SER A 678 -6.10 8.90 -0.96
C SER A 678 -7.26 9.26 -1.89
N LEU A 679 -8.00 10.34 -1.62
CA LEU A 679 -9.02 10.86 -2.55
C LEU A 679 -8.42 11.35 -3.87
N LEU A 680 -7.28 12.04 -3.81
CA LEU A 680 -6.53 12.49 -4.98
C LEU A 680 -5.72 11.33 -5.58
N LEU A 681 -5.15 10.46 -4.75
CA LEU A 681 -4.39 9.29 -5.21
C LEU A 681 -5.21 8.39 -6.14
N ARG A 682 -6.48 8.15 -5.81
CA ARG A 682 -7.41 7.43 -6.69
C ARG A 682 -7.54 8.09 -8.07
N GLU A 683 -7.64 9.43 -8.14
CA GLU A 683 -7.71 10.12 -9.44
C GLU A 683 -6.38 9.99 -10.21
N VAL A 684 -5.24 10.09 -9.52
CA VAL A 684 -3.92 9.87 -10.13
C VAL A 684 -3.85 8.49 -10.78
N PHE A 685 -4.25 7.44 -10.05
CA PHE A 685 -4.24 6.08 -10.59
C PHE A 685 -5.24 5.90 -11.74
N ASP A 686 -6.46 6.43 -11.64
CA ASP A 686 -7.46 6.32 -12.71
C ASP A 686 -7.00 7.04 -13.99
N ILE A 687 -6.46 8.25 -13.87
CA ILE A 687 -5.88 9.02 -14.98
C ILE A 687 -4.71 8.27 -15.62
N THR A 688 -3.82 7.70 -14.79
CA THR A 688 -2.68 6.92 -15.28
C THR A 688 -3.15 5.74 -16.14
N LEU A 689 -4.08 4.94 -15.61
CA LEU A 689 -4.61 3.77 -16.30
C LEU A 689 -5.37 4.10 -17.59
N GLU A 690 -6.10 5.23 -17.62
CA GLU A 690 -6.76 5.71 -18.83
C GLU A 690 -5.74 6.17 -19.88
N ARG A 691 -4.70 6.91 -19.47
CA ARG A 691 -3.66 7.36 -20.41
C ARG A 691 -2.86 6.22 -21.01
N ARG A 692 -2.55 5.17 -20.23
CA ARG A 692 -1.94 3.93 -20.76
C ARG A 692 -2.77 3.32 -21.88
N LYS A 693 -4.09 3.35 -21.74
CA LYS A 693 -5.04 2.84 -22.73
C LYS A 693 -5.14 3.76 -23.96
N ARG A 694 -5.09 5.07 -23.75
CA ARG A 694 -5.32 6.08 -24.80
C ARG A 694 -4.08 6.38 -25.65
N PHE A 695 -2.88 6.38 -25.06
CA PHE A 695 -1.62 6.78 -25.71
C PHE A 695 -0.67 5.61 -26.01
N PRO A 696 -1.22 4.40 -26.18
CA PRO A 696 -0.52 3.10 -26.08
C PRO A 696 0.83 3.06 -25.33
N ASP A 697 0.97 3.78 -24.22
CA ASP A 697 2.15 3.69 -23.35
C ASP A 697 1.81 2.82 -22.15
N PRO A 698 2.04 1.49 -22.19
CA PRO A 698 1.74 0.61 -21.06
C PRO A 698 2.62 0.89 -19.84
N ASN A 699 3.67 1.69 -19.99
CA ASN A 699 4.71 1.91 -19.00
C ASN A 699 4.59 3.26 -18.29
N LEU A 700 3.57 4.05 -18.61
CA LEU A 700 3.34 5.35 -17.98
C LEU A 700 3.25 5.21 -16.46
N MET A 701 4.22 5.73 -15.72
CA MET A 701 4.27 5.69 -14.27
C MET A 701 3.35 6.75 -13.66
N ALA A 702 2.75 6.42 -12.52
CA ALA A 702 1.76 7.30 -11.89
C ALA A 702 2.31 8.68 -11.49
N HIS A 703 3.58 8.76 -11.08
CA HIS A 703 4.25 10.01 -10.72
C HIS A 703 4.74 10.83 -11.93
N GLU A 704 4.58 10.31 -13.16
CA GLU A 704 5.07 10.90 -14.41
C GLU A 704 3.94 11.43 -15.30
N ILE A 705 2.70 11.36 -14.84
CA ILE A 705 1.57 11.99 -15.52
C ILE A 705 1.75 13.51 -15.57
N ASP A 706 1.27 14.15 -16.64
CA ASP A 706 1.47 15.59 -16.92
C ASP A 706 1.20 16.50 -15.70
N GLU A 707 0.16 16.21 -14.93
CA GLU A 707 -0.28 16.99 -13.77
C GLU A 707 0.70 16.91 -12.59
N LEU A 708 1.45 15.81 -12.47
CA LEU A 708 2.43 15.59 -11.39
C LEU A 708 3.87 15.84 -11.85
N LEU A 709 4.14 15.72 -13.15
CA LEU A 709 5.48 15.88 -13.71
C LEU A 709 6.05 17.28 -13.45
N ILE A 710 5.19 18.31 -13.52
CA ILE A 710 5.59 19.70 -13.34
C ILE A 710 5.69 20.14 -11.87
N LEU A 711 5.28 19.28 -10.93
CA LEU A 711 5.23 19.57 -9.49
C LEU A 711 6.55 19.25 -8.79
N GLU A 712 6.82 19.95 -7.70
CA GLU A 712 7.99 19.72 -6.83
C GLU A 712 8.07 18.29 -6.32
N ASP A 713 9.28 17.73 -6.36
CA ASP A 713 9.60 16.39 -5.87
C ASP A 713 10.79 16.38 -4.91
N SER A 714 11.18 15.18 -4.45
CA SER A 714 12.23 14.95 -3.46
C SER A 714 13.55 15.65 -3.80
N LEU A 715 13.89 15.81 -5.10
CA LEU A 715 15.14 16.42 -5.53
C LEU A 715 15.14 17.95 -5.34
N ASP A 716 13.96 18.57 -5.31
CA ASP A 716 13.80 20.00 -5.09
C ASP A 716 13.91 20.37 -3.59
N TRP A 717 14.04 19.37 -2.69
CA TRP A 717 14.04 19.54 -1.24
C TRP A 717 15.46 19.32 -0.69
N PRO A 718 16.36 20.31 -0.75
CA PRO A 718 17.74 20.13 -0.28
C PRO A 718 17.85 20.04 1.25
N ASP A 719 16.72 20.09 1.98
CA ASP A 719 16.70 20.13 3.42
C ASP A 719 16.32 18.76 4.00
N GLU A 720 17.34 18.06 4.47
CA GLU A 720 17.34 16.72 5.08
C GLU A 720 16.24 16.52 6.16
N LYS A 721 15.64 17.60 6.69
CA LYS A 721 14.72 17.57 7.84
C LYS A 721 13.23 17.46 7.53
N VAL A 722 12.80 17.38 6.25
CA VAL A 722 11.36 17.27 5.92
C VAL A 722 10.92 15.81 5.96
N ALA A 723 10.54 15.35 7.15
CA ALA A 723 9.97 14.02 7.33
C ALA A 723 8.59 13.90 6.67
N PHE A 724 8.43 12.92 5.79
CA PHE A 724 7.15 12.58 5.17
C PHE A 724 6.29 11.76 6.16
N PRO A 725 5.04 12.15 6.46
CA PRO A 725 4.18 11.43 7.39
C PRO A 725 3.84 10.03 6.83
N PHE A 726 3.95 9.02 7.68
CA PHE A 726 3.68 7.65 7.31
C PHE A 726 2.67 7.00 8.25
N THR A 727 1.61 6.41 7.70
CA THR A 727 0.82 5.39 8.41
C THR A 727 0.68 4.17 7.50
N LEU A 728 0.58 2.99 8.10
CA LEU A 728 0.37 1.75 7.34
C LEU A 728 -0.91 1.83 6.50
N ALA A 729 -1.96 2.46 7.03
CA ALA A 729 -3.21 2.68 6.33
C ALA A 729 -3.05 3.60 5.11
N ALA A 730 -2.49 4.81 5.28
CA ALA A 730 -2.44 5.82 4.22
C ALA A 730 -1.39 5.53 3.15
N ASN A 731 -0.29 4.89 3.53
CA ASN A 731 0.87 4.72 2.65
C ASN A 731 0.90 3.36 1.96
N ILE A 732 0.23 2.33 2.50
CA ILE A 732 0.31 0.95 2.03
C ILE A 732 -1.08 0.34 1.78
N GLN A 733 -1.90 0.18 2.82
CA GLN A 733 -3.16 -0.58 2.71
C GLN A 733 -4.17 0.07 1.77
N VAL A 734 -4.53 1.33 2.00
CA VAL A 734 -5.53 2.06 1.20
C VAL A 734 -5.06 2.26 -0.25
N PRO A 735 -3.80 2.64 -0.53
CA PRO A 735 -3.30 2.69 -1.90
C PRO A 735 -3.44 1.37 -2.66
N PHE A 736 -3.10 0.24 -2.04
CA PHE A 736 -3.26 -1.07 -2.67
C PHE A 736 -4.73 -1.44 -2.88
N ASP A 737 -5.60 -1.14 -1.92
CA ASP A 737 -7.05 -1.35 -2.07
C ASP A 737 -7.64 -0.54 -3.22
N ILE A 738 -7.19 0.71 -3.42
CA ILE A 738 -7.58 1.54 -4.57
C ILE A 738 -7.13 0.87 -5.88
N LEU A 739 -5.85 0.45 -5.97
CA LEU A 739 -5.30 -0.17 -7.17
C LEU A 739 -6.04 -1.47 -7.53
N LEU A 740 -6.24 -2.35 -6.55
CA LEU A 740 -7.00 -3.58 -6.70
C LEU A 740 -8.44 -3.30 -7.17
N GLN A 741 -9.11 -2.30 -6.58
CA GLN A 741 -10.46 -1.93 -7.00
C GLN A 741 -10.50 -1.30 -8.39
N LEU A 742 -9.42 -0.66 -8.87
CA LEU A 742 -9.27 -0.19 -10.25
C LEU A 742 -8.88 -1.30 -11.25
N GLY A 743 -8.73 -2.55 -10.77
CA GLY A 743 -8.39 -3.72 -11.58
C GLY A 743 -6.89 -3.90 -11.82
N VAL A 744 -6.03 -3.32 -10.99
CA VAL A 744 -4.57 -3.46 -11.09
C VAL A 744 -4.12 -4.68 -10.28
N ASP A 745 -3.35 -5.55 -10.92
CA ASP A 745 -2.61 -6.61 -10.25
C ASP A 745 -1.38 -6.00 -9.55
N ILE A 746 -1.52 -5.70 -8.26
CA ILE A 746 -0.44 -5.10 -7.45
C ILE A 746 0.78 -6.02 -7.27
N PHE A 747 0.69 -7.30 -7.65
CA PHE A 747 1.79 -8.25 -7.62
C PHE A 747 2.51 -8.32 -8.97
N GLY A 748 1.77 -8.32 -10.08
CA GLY A 748 2.31 -8.41 -11.43
C GLY A 748 2.79 -7.08 -12.02
N ASP A 749 2.12 -5.96 -11.68
CA ASP A 749 2.39 -4.66 -12.27
C ASP A 749 3.31 -3.79 -11.38
N LEU A 750 4.62 -3.95 -11.56
CA LEU A 750 5.66 -3.19 -10.85
C LEU A 750 5.72 -1.70 -11.23
N SER A 751 4.90 -1.23 -12.18
CA SER A 751 4.78 0.22 -12.43
C SER A 751 4.01 0.96 -11.32
N PHE A 752 3.32 0.21 -10.45
CA PHE A 752 2.70 0.69 -9.21
C PHE A 752 3.40 0.12 -7.97
N ASP A 753 4.72 -0.09 -8.05
CA ASP A 753 5.53 -0.49 -6.91
C ASP A 753 5.49 0.56 -5.79
N THR A 754 5.83 0.17 -4.55
CA THR A 754 5.66 1.01 -3.35
C THR A 754 6.34 2.36 -3.48
N TRP A 755 7.55 2.41 -4.06
CA TRP A 755 8.30 3.65 -4.24
C TRP A 755 7.56 4.64 -5.15
N VAL A 756 6.86 4.16 -6.18
CA VAL A 756 6.05 4.98 -7.09
C VAL A 756 4.92 5.66 -6.30
N ILE A 757 4.24 4.88 -5.46
CA ILE A 757 3.14 5.37 -4.62
C ILE A 757 3.66 6.42 -3.63
N GLN A 758 4.81 6.17 -2.98
CA GLN A 758 5.39 7.14 -2.04
C GLN A 758 5.77 8.45 -2.74
N ILE A 759 6.35 8.41 -3.95
CA ILE A 759 6.65 9.63 -4.72
C ILE A 759 5.38 10.41 -5.05
N VAL A 760 4.31 9.72 -5.50
CA VAL A 760 3.02 10.39 -5.76
C VAL A 760 2.50 11.05 -4.49
N LEU A 761 2.47 10.34 -3.35
CA LEU A 761 1.98 10.89 -2.09
C LEU A 761 2.82 12.07 -1.60
N ARG A 762 4.16 12.03 -1.74
CA ARG A 762 5.07 13.14 -1.44
C ARG A 762 4.75 14.38 -2.27
N LYS A 763 4.56 14.22 -3.59
CA LYS A 763 4.13 15.30 -4.49
C LYS A 763 2.76 15.86 -4.08
N LEU A 764 1.80 15.00 -3.77
CA LEU A 764 0.46 15.42 -3.36
C LEU A 764 0.44 16.14 -2.01
N LEU A 765 1.27 15.74 -1.05
CA LEU A 765 1.31 16.34 0.29
C LEU A 765 1.58 17.84 0.25
N ILE A 766 2.50 18.28 -0.60
CA ILE A 766 2.88 19.70 -0.73
C ILE A 766 1.93 20.45 -1.64
N ASN A 767 1.53 19.83 -2.74
CA ASN A 767 0.87 20.54 -3.83
C ASN A 767 -0.66 20.49 -3.75
N ALA A 768 -1.22 19.60 -2.91
CA ALA A 768 -2.65 19.59 -2.67
C ALA A 768 -3.06 20.84 -1.86
N VAL A 769 -4.13 21.49 -2.30
CA VAL A 769 -4.69 22.70 -1.69
C VAL A 769 -5.93 22.30 -0.89
N PRO A 770 -5.84 22.15 0.46
CA PRO A 770 -6.91 21.62 1.29
C PRO A 770 -7.85 22.74 1.79
N TRP A 771 -8.58 23.41 0.90
CA TRP A 771 -9.28 24.66 1.29
C TRP A 771 -10.76 24.75 0.94
N ALA A 772 -11.52 23.66 1.12
CA ALA A 772 -12.97 23.73 1.10
C ALA A 772 -13.60 23.49 2.48
N ASP A 773 -13.47 24.46 3.38
CA ASP A 773 -14.65 24.85 4.16
C ASP A 773 -15.17 26.17 3.58
N VAL A 774 -15.65 26.06 2.34
CA VAL A 774 -16.29 27.13 1.54
C VAL A 774 -17.31 27.97 2.32
N PRO A 775 -18.04 27.44 3.34
CA PRO A 775 -18.89 28.26 4.20
C PRO A 775 -18.15 29.30 5.06
N ALA A 776 -16.95 28.99 5.56
CA ALA A 776 -16.20 29.87 6.46
C ALA A 776 -15.63 31.09 5.73
N LEU A 777 -15.18 30.90 4.48
CA LEU A 777 -14.68 31.97 3.61
C LEU A 777 -15.78 32.93 3.15
N LYS A 778 -17.05 32.49 3.12
CA LYS A 778 -18.20 33.33 2.73
C LYS A 778 -18.72 34.27 3.81
N LYS A 779 -18.37 34.10 5.10
CA LYS A 779 -19.15 34.75 6.18
C LYS A 779 -18.43 35.47 7.33
N ASN A 780 -17.10 35.53 7.49
CA ASN A 780 -16.51 36.42 8.52
C ASN A 780 -15.02 36.74 8.35
N ASN A 781 -14.64 37.99 8.65
CA ASN A 781 -13.30 38.56 8.78
C ASN A 781 -12.43 37.96 9.92
N LYS A 782 -12.53 36.66 10.22
CA LYS A 782 -11.67 36.02 11.23
C LYS A 782 -10.71 35.03 10.55
N PRO A 783 -9.39 35.24 10.68
CA PRO A 783 -8.40 34.45 9.96
C PRO A 783 -8.41 32.98 10.40
N ALA A 784 -8.02 32.14 9.45
CA ALA A 784 -7.60 30.74 9.48
C ALA A 784 -8.05 29.87 10.67
N LYS A 785 -8.70 28.74 10.34
CA LYS A 785 -8.95 27.62 11.28
C LYS A 785 -7.69 27.32 12.12
N LYS A 786 -7.77 27.56 13.43
CA LYS A 786 -6.80 27.03 14.40
C LYS A 786 -6.61 25.53 14.13
N ILE A 787 -5.36 25.08 13.94
CA ILE A 787 -5.04 23.67 13.68
C ILE A 787 -5.79 22.82 14.70
N VAL A 788 -6.70 21.96 14.22
CA VAL A 788 -7.43 21.03 15.08
C VAL A 788 -6.48 19.88 15.39
N ARG A 789 -5.99 19.86 16.64
CA ARG A 789 -5.01 18.87 17.12
C ARG A 789 -5.66 17.65 17.77
N LEU A 790 -6.89 17.80 18.24
CA LEU A 790 -7.65 16.73 18.88
C LEU A 790 -9.11 16.84 18.46
N LYS A 791 -9.67 15.72 18.01
CA LYS A 791 -11.11 15.57 17.79
C LYS A 791 -11.67 14.60 18.79
N LYS A 792 -12.58 15.08 19.62
CA LYS A 792 -13.23 14.29 20.66
C LYS A 792 -14.69 14.10 20.26
N ILE A 793 -15.03 12.85 19.96
CA ILE A 793 -16.42 12.43 19.80
C ILE A 793 -17.03 12.26 21.20
N ASP A 794 -18.16 12.90 21.45
CA ASP A 794 -18.87 12.78 22.72
C ASP A 794 -19.60 11.44 22.84
N ASP A 795 -19.99 11.04 24.05
CA ASP A 795 -20.80 9.83 24.24
C ASP A 795 -22.22 9.98 23.64
N GLY A 796 -22.88 8.84 23.43
CA GLY A 796 -24.20 8.81 22.81
C GLY A 796 -25.27 9.60 23.56
N GLU A 797 -25.22 9.66 24.90
CA GLU A 797 -26.17 10.45 25.69
C GLU A 797 -26.01 11.96 25.47
N LYS A 798 -24.77 12.44 25.44
CA LYS A 798 -24.48 13.84 25.18
C LYS A 798 -24.85 14.19 23.74
N GLN A 799 -24.56 13.32 22.78
CA GLN A 799 -25.01 13.51 21.39
C GLN A 799 -26.55 13.56 21.30
N ASP A 800 -27.28 12.73 22.04
CA ASP A 800 -28.75 12.78 22.09
C ASP A 800 -29.27 14.09 22.69
N LYS A 801 -28.63 14.59 23.75
CA LYS A 801 -28.91 15.92 24.33
C LYS A 801 -28.65 17.04 23.32
N MET A 802 -27.57 16.94 22.55
CA MET A 802 -27.24 17.88 21.47
C MET A 802 -28.31 17.87 20.38
N ILE A 803 -28.75 16.69 19.91
CA ILE A 803 -29.85 16.55 18.94
C ILE A 803 -31.13 17.21 19.46
N LYS A 804 -31.50 16.96 20.72
CA LYS A 804 -32.70 17.54 21.35
C LYS A 804 -32.62 19.06 21.45
N ARG A 805 -31.42 19.61 21.66
CA ARG A 805 -31.16 21.07 21.71
C ARG A 805 -31.01 21.69 20.32
N GLY A 806 -30.92 20.87 19.27
CA GLY A 806 -30.67 21.33 17.90
C GLY A 806 -29.25 21.87 17.69
N GLU A 807 -28.27 21.36 18.44
CA GLU A 807 -26.85 21.68 18.26
C GLU A 807 -26.29 21.01 16.98
N SER A 808 -25.23 21.59 16.40
CA SER A 808 -24.58 21.09 15.18
C SER A 808 -23.41 20.14 15.51
N PHE A 809 -23.21 19.13 14.67
CA PHE A 809 -22.08 18.19 14.77
C PHE A 809 -20.87 18.55 13.90
N GLU A 810 -20.81 19.76 13.34
CA GLU A 810 -19.71 20.22 12.47
C GLU A 810 -18.32 20.08 13.09
N SER A 811 -18.21 20.14 14.41
CA SER A 811 -16.93 19.96 15.13
C SER A 811 -16.36 18.53 15.02
N TYR A 812 -17.18 17.55 14.63
CA TYR A 812 -16.74 16.16 14.42
C TYR A 812 -16.28 15.92 12.99
N ASP A 813 -16.55 16.84 12.06
CA ASP A 813 -16.25 16.67 10.66
C ASP A 813 -14.75 16.56 10.40
N PRO A 814 -14.33 15.85 9.34
CA PRO A 814 -12.94 15.83 8.90
C PRO A 814 -12.37 17.24 8.71
N SER A 815 -11.06 17.40 8.94
CA SER A 815 -10.42 18.72 8.95
C SER A 815 -10.56 19.42 7.60
N PHE A 816 -10.55 18.61 6.53
CA PHE A 816 -10.73 19.02 5.16
C PHE A 816 -11.85 18.21 4.50
N ARG A 817 -12.72 18.89 3.77
CA ARG A 817 -13.83 18.28 3.02
C ARG A 817 -13.61 18.27 1.51
N ALA A 818 -12.67 19.07 1.02
CA ALA A 818 -12.19 18.92 -0.34
C ALA A 818 -10.68 19.14 -0.41
N LEU A 819 -10.08 18.40 -1.33
CA LEU A 819 -8.70 18.49 -1.74
C LEU A 819 -8.67 18.75 -3.24
N TYR A 820 -7.81 19.66 -3.67
CA TYR A 820 -7.65 20.04 -5.07
C TYR A 820 -6.18 20.05 -5.44
N LEU A 821 -5.89 19.68 -6.68
CA LEU A 821 -4.56 19.83 -7.27
C LEU A 821 -4.62 20.88 -8.39
N TYR A 822 -3.79 21.91 -8.28
CA TYR A 822 -3.64 23.00 -9.24
C TYR A 822 -2.18 23.08 -9.71
N PRO A 823 -1.80 22.28 -10.72
CA PRO A 823 -0.41 22.21 -11.14
C PRO A 823 0.19 23.57 -11.53
N GLY A 824 -0.59 24.46 -12.14
CA GLY A 824 -0.13 25.81 -12.49
C GLY A 824 0.02 26.73 -11.28
N LEU A 825 -0.96 26.73 -10.36
CA LEU A 825 -0.88 27.51 -9.12
C LEU A 825 0.34 27.12 -8.28
N SER A 826 0.66 25.82 -8.20
CA SER A 826 1.80 25.29 -7.45
C SER A 826 3.17 25.84 -7.89
N LEU A 827 3.28 26.39 -9.10
CA LEU A 827 4.52 26.98 -9.62
C LEU A 827 4.81 28.37 -9.05
N PHE A 828 3.81 29.05 -8.48
CA PHE A 828 4.03 30.35 -7.83
C PHE A 828 4.74 30.13 -6.50
N ASN A 829 5.76 30.94 -6.24
CA ASN A 829 6.56 30.80 -5.04
C ASN A 829 5.93 31.55 -3.86
N HIS A 830 6.12 31.00 -2.66
CA HIS A 830 5.55 31.60 -1.46
C HIS A 830 6.29 32.87 -1.06
N ALA A 831 5.55 33.95 -0.82
CA ALA A 831 6.00 35.07 0.01
C ALA A 831 5.07 35.26 1.22
N CYS A 832 5.64 35.69 2.34
CA CYS A 832 4.84 36.04 3.51
C CYS A 832 3.82 37.15 3.20
N PRO A 833 2.69 37.22 3.93
CA PRO A 833 1.61 38.18 3.65
C PRO A 833 2.04 39.66 3.56
N GLU A 834 3.16 40.05 4.16
CA GLU A 834 3.65 41.44 4.12
C GLU A 834 4.60 41.73 2.94
N LYS A 835 5.05 40.69 2.22
CA LYS A 835 6.11 40.79 1.19
C LYS A 835 5.70 40.16 -0.15
N HIS A 836 4.43 39.83 -0.34
CA HIS A 836 3.93 39.31 -1.62
C HIS A 836 3.61 40.47 -2.57
N ASN A 837 3.69 40.21 -3.88
CA ASN A 837 3.31 41.18 -4.92
C ASN A 837 2.06 40.72 -5.70
N ALA A 838 1.60 39.48 -5.49
CA ALA A 838 0.37 38.94 -6.05
C ALA A 838 -0.46 38.16 -5.01
N GLN A 839 -1.77 38.26 -5.14
CA GLN A 839 -2.75 37.60 -4.28
C GLN A 839 -3.47 36.51 -5.08
N TRP A 840 -4.01 35.51 -4.39
CA TRP A 840 -4.85 34.48 -5.00
C TRP A 840 -6.15 34.25 -4.23
N GLY A 841 -7.12 33.61 -4.87
CA GLY A 841 -8.43 33.32 -4.29
C GLY A 841 -9.35 32.50 -5.21
N PHE A 842 -10.52 32.10 -4.70
CA PHE A 842 -11.48 31.28 -5.42
C PHE A 842 -12.57 32.10 -6.13
N ASP A 843 -13.04 31.59 -7.28
CA ASP A 843 -14.16 32.13 -8.04
C ASP A 843 -15.52 31.71 -7.45
N PHE A 844 -15.86 32.20 -6.26
CA PHE A 844 -17.10 31.82 -5.59
C PHE A 844 -18.39 32.22 -6.34
N ASN A 845 -18.29 33.17 -7.26
CA ASN A 845 -19.42 33.68 -8.05
C ASN A 845 -19.59 32.94 -9.39
N GLY A 846 -18.49 32.45 -9.97
CA GLY A 846 -18.45 31.68 -11.22
C GLY A 846 -18.33 30.19 -10.95
N VAL A 847 -17.12 29.63 -10.94
CA VAL A 847 -16.86 28.21 -10.63
C VAL A 847 -16.18 28.10 -9.25
N PRO A 848 -16.89 27.65 -8.19
CA PRO A 848 -16.41 27.73 -6.81
C PRO A 848 -15.04 27.14 -6.48
N ASN A 849 -14.58 26.16 -7.26
CA ASN A 849 -13.25 25.57 -7.12
C ASN A 849 -12.29 26.02 -8.21
N ARG A 850 -12.55 27.13 -8.92
CA ARG A 850 -11.57 27.75 -9.82
C ARG A 850 -10.75 28.74 -9.01
N VAL A 851 -9.44 28.77 -9.24
CA VAL A 851 -8.53 29.70 -8.60
C VAL A 851 -8.15 30.83 -9.55
N PHE A 852 -7.93 31.99 -8.95
CA PHE A 852 -7.51 33.23 -9.56
C PHE A 852 -6.25 33.72 -8.87
N VAL A 853 -5.32 34.26 -9.65
CA VAL A 853 -4.17 35.03 -9.15
C VAL A 853 -4.26 36.42 -9.76
N TRP A 854 -4.03 37.47 -8.98
CA TRP A 854 -4.00 38.86 -9.42
C TRP A 854 -2.90 39.65 -8.73
N ALA A 855 -2.41 40.70 -9.38
CA ALA A 855 -1.38 41.57 -8.86
C ALA A 855 -1.94 42.40 -7.69
N GLU A 856 -1.29 42.33 -6.54
CA GLU A 856 -1.61 43.22 -5.41
C GLU A 856 -0.90 44.56 -5.59
N ASP A 857 0.27 44.59 -6.22
CA ASP A 857 1.03 45.80 -6.54
C ASP A 857 1.36 45.89 -8.03
N ASP A 858 1.95 47.01 -8.48
CA ASP A 858 2.52 47.10 -9.83
C ASP A 858 3.75 46.19 -9.90
N ILE A 859 3.74 45.19 -10.79
CA ILE A 859 4.83 44.23 -10.97
C ILE A 859 5.59 44.58 -12.27
N PRO A 860 6.85 45.04 -12.20
CA PRO A 860 7.65 45.36 -13.37
C PRO A 860 8.08 44.09 -14.12
N LYS A 861 8.35 44.26 -15.42
CA LYS A 861 8.95 43.21 -16.26
C LYS A 861 10.22 42.64 -15.61
N GLY A 862 10.30 41.31 -15.56
CA GLY A 862 11.45 40.56 -15.05
C GLY A 862 11.38 40.24 -13.56
N GLU A 863 10.39 40.76 -12.83
CA GLU A 863 10.18 40.44 -11.42
C GLU A 863 9.46 39.10 -11.23
N GLU A 864 9.81 38.38 -10.17
CA GLU A 864 9.14 37.14 -9.78
C GLU A 864 7.78 37.43 -9.14
N ILE A 865 6.77 36.68 -9.52
CA ILE A 865 5.41 36.78 -9.00
C ILE A 865 5.29 35.84 -7.79
N LEU A 866 5.13 36.41 -6.61
CA LEU A 866 5.10 35.72 -5.33
C LEU A 866 3.72 35.82 -4.68
N ILE A 867 3.22 34.70 -4.16
CA ILE A 867 1.88 34.62 -3.54
C ILE A 867 1.91 34.16 -2.08
N PRO A 868 0.97 34.64 -1.23
CA PRO A 868 0.82 34.13 0.12
C PRO A 868 -0.10 32.90 0.14
N TYR A 869 0.48 31.70 0.26
CA TYR A 869 -0.31 30.46 0.44
C TYR A 869 -1.00 30.36 1.81
N THR A 870 -0.54 31.14 2.79
CA THR A 870 -1.11 31.20 4.13
C THR A 870 -1.49 32.63 4.49
N GLU A 871 -2.56 32.77 5.26
CA GLU A 871 -3.03 34.08 5.76
C GLU A 871 -2.12 34.65 6.85
N SER A 872 -1.31 33.81 7.49
CA SER A 872 -0.38 34.20 8.56
C SER A 872 1.04 33.74 8.22
N PRO A 873 2.08 34.49 8.65
CA PRO A 873 3.46 34.06 8.52
C PRO A 873 3.68 32.68 9.16
N LEU A 874 4.37 31.80 8.44
CA LEU A 874 4.76 30.48 8.94
C LEU A 874 6.16 30.55 9.57
N THR A 875 6.41 29.71 10.58
CA THR A 875 7.77 29.46 11.09
C THR A 875 8.59 28.71 10.03
N LYS A 876 9.94 28.72 10.12
CA LYS A 876 10.78 27.98 9.15
C LYS A 876 10.41 26.51 9.07
N LYS A 877 10.18 25.86 10.21
CA LYS A 877 9.72 24.46 10.30
C LYS A 877 8.31 24.28 9.72
N GLY A 878 7.41 25.23 9.96
CA GLY A 878 6.07 25.25 9.38
C GLY A 878 6.08 25.35 7.85
N MET A 879 6.93 26.22 7.29
CA MET A 879 7.10 26.38 5.83
C MET A 879 7.62 25.10 5.19
N ARG A 880 8.68 24.50 5.77
CA ARG A 880 9.22 23.24 5.29
C ARG A 880 8.17 22.12 5.26
N ARG A 881 7.34 22.02 6.31
CA ARG A 881 6.24 21.04 6.37
C ARG A 881 5.14 21.32 5.35
N HIS A 882 4.70 22.58 5.25
CA HIS A 882 3.49 22.94 4.48
C HIS A 882 3.75 23.21 3.01
N LEU A 883 4.95 23.67 2.67
CA LEU A 883 5.32 24.15 1.35
C LEU A 883 6.47 23.34 0.75
N GLY A 884 7.09 22.43 1.52
CA GLY A 884 8.30 21.69 1.12
C GLY A 884 9.59 22.50 1.13
N ARG A 885 9.49 23.83 1.18
CA ARG A 885 10.62 24.74 0.98
C ARG A 885 10.56 25.98 1.86
N GLN A 886 11.64 26.75 1.83
CA GLN A 886 11.71 28.04 2.50
C GLN A 886 10.94 29.12 1.72
N CYS A 887 10.53 30.18 2.42
CA CYS A 887 9.94 31.37 1.81
C CYS A 887 10.87 31.95 0.73
N ALA A 888 10.30 32.53 -0.32
CA ALA A 888 11.04 33.28 -1.32
C ALA A 888 11.27 34.75 -0.92
N CYS A 889 10.65 35.23 0.16
CA CYS A 889 10.84 36.63 0.56
C CYS A 889 12.14 36.86 1.35
N ASP A 890 12.67 38.08 1.29
CA ASP A 890 13.85 38.50 2.06
C ASP A 890 13.55 38.74 3.55
N GLY A 891 12.52 38.10 4.10
CA GLY A 891 12.12 38.25 5.51
C GLY A 891 13.00 37.46 6.45
N GLU A 892 13.31 38.04 7.62
CA GLU A 892 13.73 37.22 8.75
C GLU A 892 12.51 36.43 9.24
N HIS A 893 12.63 35.11 9.21
CA HIS A 893 11.65 34.21 9.79
C HIS A 893 12.20 33.73 11.12
N ASN A 894 11.46 33.96 12.20
CA ASN A 894 11.85 33.44 13.51
C ASN A 894 11.95 31.91 13.40
N ASP A 895 13.15 31.39 13.68
CA ASP A 895 13.25 30.05 14.24
C ASP A 895 12.62 30.17 15.63
N GLU A 896 11.70 29.29 15.98
CA GLU A 896 11.36 29.13 17.40
C GLU A 896 12.61 28.54 18.08
N SER A 897 13.61 29.38 18.40
CA SER A 897 14.69 29.09 19.33
C SER A 897 14.51 29.97 20.56
N THR A 898 13.47 29.66 21.34
CA THR A 898 13.43 29.96 22.77
C THR A 898 12.68 28.82 23.45
N ASP A 899 13.31 27.66 23.47
CA ASP A 899 13.57 26.92 24.69
C ASP A 899 14.90 26.19 24.45
N GLU A 900 15.85 26.37 25.36
CA GLU A 900 17.23 25.86 25.29
C GLU A 900 17.24 24.33 25.24
N ASP A 901 17.51 23.72 24.08
CA ASP A 901 18.27 22.46 23.93
C ASP A 901 18.27 21.99 22.45
N ASP A 902 18.90 22.75 21.56
CA ASP A 902 19.40 22.19 20.30
C ASP A 902 20.85 21.75 20.52
N THR A 903 21.03 20.62 21.22
CA THR A 903 22.30 19.88 21.12
C THR A 903 22.27 19.06 19.83
N PRO A 904 23.37 19.01 19.06
CA PRO A 904 23.44 18.15 17.89
C PRO A 904 23.27 16.69 18.34
N GLU A 905 22.26 16.01 17.79
CA GLU A 905 22.01 14.58 17.99
C GLU A 905 23.31 13.79 17.79
N GLN A 906 23.89 13.32 18.89
CA GLN A 906 24.84 12.23 18.82
C GLN A 906 24.04 10.95 18.57
N SER A 907 24.43 10.21 17.53
CA SER A 907 23.95 8.86 17.30
C SER A 907 24.03 8.07 18.61
N PRO A 908 22.95 7.41 19.06
CA PRO A 908 23.02 6.59 20.26
C PRO A 908 24.11 5.54 20.07
N GLN A 909 25.20 5.64 20.83
CA GLN A 909 26.16 4.55 20.91
C GLN A 909 25.47 3.39 21.61
N TYR A 910 25.15 2.37 20.84
CA TYR A 910 24.61 1.12 21.35
C TYR A 910 25.62 0.48 22.33
N PRO A 911 25.21 0.06 23.53
CA PRO A 911 26.04 -0.85 24.31
C PRO A 911 26.20 -2.16 23.52
N PRO A 912 27.39 -2.78 23.49
CA PRO A 912 27.58 -4.07 22.82
C PRO A 912 26.66 -5.14 23.44
N LEU A 913 25.85 -5.76 22.59
CA LEU A 913 24.99 -6.89 22.96
C LEU A 913 25.82 -8.15 23.20
N SER A 914 26.21 -8.39 24.44
CA SER A 914 26.55 -9.74 24.91
C SER A 914 26.44 -9.86 26.43
N ALA A 915 25.24 -9.65 26.98
CA ALA A 915 24.71 -10.32 28.18
C ALA A 915 23.46 -9.58 28.66
N ALA A 916 22.28 -10.20 28.53
CA ALA A 916 21.15 -9.80 29.36
C ALA A 916 21.48 -10.11 30.84
N PRO A 917 21.01 -9.32 31.82
CA PRO A 917 21.10 -9.67 33.23
C PRO A 917 20.33 -10.98 33.46
N ARG A 918 20.97 -11.97 34.08
CA ARG A 918 20.23 -13.08 34.68
C ARG A 918 19.51 -12.53 35.91
N ASP A 919 18.19 -12.65 35.92
CA ASP A 919 17.35 -12.31 37.06
C ASP A 919 17.69 -13.24 38.24
N PRO A 920 18.11 -12.74 39.43
CA PRO A 920 18.48 -13.57 40.58
C PRO A 920 17.29 -14.15 41.35
N ASN A 921 16.05 -13.85 41.00
CA ASN A 921 14.89 -14.15 41.86
C ASN A 921 13.91 -15.16 41.26
N HIS A 922 14.28 -16.44 41.27
CA HIS A 922 13.32 -17.51 41.57
C HIS A 922 14.04 -18.75 42.11
N PRO A 923 13.50 -19.40 43.17
CA PRO A 923 14.24 -20.35 43.98
C PRO A 923 14.22 -21.76 43.38
N THR A 924 15.38 -22.38 43.29
CA THR A 924 15.57 -23.82 43.09
C THR A 924 15.13 -24.60 44.33
N PRO A 925 14.52 -25.80 44.18
CA PRO A 925 14.41 -26.74 45.28
C PRO A 925 15.71 -27.53 45.48
N ASP A 926 15.92 -27.86 46.74
CA ASP A 926 17.12 -28.36 47.40
C ASP A 926 17.57 -29.78 46.99
N ASN A 927 18.89 -29.93 46.97
CA ASN A 927 19.74 -31.04 47.44
C ASN A 927 19.36 -32.51 47.19
N SER A 928 20.26 -33.23 46.51
CA SER A 928 21.12 -34.20 47.22
C SER A 928 22.35 -34.66 46.41
N ASP A 929 23.50 -34.29 46.97
CA ASP A 929 24.69 -35.11 47.22
C ASP A 929 25.64 -35.65 46.13
N ARG A 930 26.92 -35.43 46.48
CA ARG A 930 28.14 -36.22 46.24
C ARG A 930 29.08 -35.88 45.06
N SER A 931 29.97 -34.94 45.41
CA SER A 931 31.43 -35.14 45.60
C SER A 931 32.37 -35.41 44.40
N GLN A 932 33.41 -34.55 44.40
CA GLN A 932 34.81 -34.76 44.00
C GLN A 932 35.22 -34.53 42.53
N ALA A 933 35.79 -33.33 42.31
CA ALA A 933 36.97 -33.12 41.46
C ALA A 933 38.18 -33.91 42.04
N PRO A 934 39.28 -34.24 41.30
CA PRO A 934 39.98 -33.30 40.41
C PRO A 934 40.72 -33.87 39.17
N SER A 935 40.70 -33.08 38.08
CA SER A 935 41.86 -32.61 37.28
C SER A 935 42.86 -33.65 36.68
N PRO A 936 43.93 -33.26 35.94
CA PRO A 936 43.97 -33.28 34.48
C PRO A 936 45.17 -34.08 33.93
N ARG A 937 45.45 -33.94 32.61
CA ARG A 937 46.59 -34.45 31.80
C ARG A 937 46.27 -35.75 31.03
N SER A 938 46.80 -36.03 29.85
CA SER A 938 47.54 -35.30 28.81
C SER A 938 47.94 -36.35 27.77
N LEU A 939 48.07 -35.94 26.50
CA LEU A 939 48.90 -36.56 25.45
C LEU A 939 48.55 -37.98 24.95
N GLY A 940 48.59 -38.14 23.62
CA GLY A 940 49.17 -39.35 23.03
C GLY A 940 48.53 -39.90 21.77
N THR A 941 48.78 -39.23 20.63
CA THR A 941 49.25 -39.80 19.35
C THR A 941 48.81 -41.19 18.85
N GLN A 942 48.31 -41.19 17.60
CA GLN A 942 48.59 -42.11 16.47
C GLN A 942 48.16 -43.58 16.65
N THR A 943 47.51 -44.27 15.70
CA THR A 943 48.01 -44.58 14.35
C THR A 943 46.92 -45.31 13.52
N LYS A 944 46.98 -45.15 12.19
CA LYS A 944 46.52 -46.01 11.05
C LYS A 944 46.45 -47.54 11.33
N ALA A 945 45.81 -48.42 10.56
CA ALA A 945 44.86 -48.43 9.43
C ALA A 945 44.55 -49.91 9.04
N ILE A 946 43.62 -50.11 8.09
CA ILE A 946 43.50 -51.21 7.11
C ILE A 946 42.67 -52.48 7.48
N GLY A 947 41.71 -52.77 6.58
CA GLY A 947 41.36 -54.11 6.05
C GLY A 947 40.20 -54.81 6.74
N ALA A 948 39.34 -55.61 6.11
CA ALA A 948 38.99 -55.92 4.72
C ALA A 948 37.93 -57.04 4.81
N GLN A 949 36.91 -57.06 3.91
CA GLN A 949 36.21 -58.25 3.38
C GLN A 949 35.44 -59.15 4.41
N THR A 950 34.35 -59.89 4.15
CA THR A 950 33.66 -60.44 2.97
C THR A 950 32.38 -61.15 3.46
N ASP A 951 31.36 -61.20 2.59
CA ASP A 951 30.44 -62.32 2.26
C ASP A 951 29.37 -62.91 3.22
N GLY A 952 28.22 -63.22 2.59
CA GLY A 952 27.13 -64.13 2.98
C GLY A 952 25.75 -63.45 2.93
N ALA A 953 24.86 -63.58 1.93
CA ALA A 953 24.19 -64.78 1.36
C ALA A 953 23.57 -65.64 2.49
N ASP A 954 22.30 -66.06 2.53
CA ASP A 954 21.20 -66.23 1.58
C ASP A 954 19.89 -66.47 2.38
N ASP A 955 18.77 -66.62 1.65
CA ASP A 955 17.56 -67.41 1.98
C ASP A 955 16.53 -66.86 2.99
N ASP A 956 15.21 -67.00 2.82
CA ASP A 956 14.30 -67.32 1.71
C ASP A 956 12.87 -67.38 2.33
N ARG A 957 11.84 -67.47 1.47
CA ARG A 957 10.43 -67.92 1.70
C ARG A 957 9.35 -66.92 2.11
N GLU A 958 8.40 -66.61 1.20
CA GLU A 958 7.17 -67.36 0.80
C GLU A 958 6.01 -67.11 1.81
N GLU A 959 4.72 -66.91 1.48
CA GLU A 959 3.91 -66.93 0.27
C GLU A 959 2.44 -66.56 0.66
N PHE A 960 1.66 -66.02 -0.30
CA PHE A 960 0.20 -66.17 -0.55
C PHE A 960 -0.86 -65.83 0.55
N ALA A 961 -2.08 -65.31 0.27
CA ALA A 961 -2.87 -65.22 -0.96
C ALA A 961 -4.05 -64.20 -0.87
N ALA A 962 -4.53 -63.81 -2.08
CA ALA A 962 -5.94 -63.74 -2.54
C ALA A 962 -6.83 -62.51 -2.14
N ARG A 963 -7.23 -61.63 -3.09
CA ARG A 963 -8.38 -61.69 -4.07
C ARG A 963 -9.71 -61.21 -3.41
N GLU A 964 -10.59 -60.36 -3.95
CA GLU A 964 -11.17 -60.06 -5.29
C GLU A 964 -11.56 -58.55 -5.33
N GLN A 965 -11.46 -57.73 -6.39
CA GLN A 965 -12.01 -57.69 -7.76
C GLN A 965 -13.54 -57.61 -7.91
N HIS A 966 -14.02 -56.52 -8.54
CA HIS A 966 -15.11 -56.37 -9.54
C HIS A 966 -15.41 -54.85 -9.69
N PHE A 967 -15.71 -54.24 -10.84
CA PHE A 967 -15.66 -54.52 -12.27
C PHE A 967 -15.79 -53.15 -12.97
N LEU A 968 -14.95 -52.86 -13.95
CA LEU A 968 -15.21 -51.89 -15.02
C LEU A 968 -16.03 -52.55 -16.12
N PRO A 969 -16.68 -51.78 -17.00
CA PRO A 969 -16.75 -52.14 -18.41
C PRO A 969 -15.90 -51.17 -19.25
N ASP A 970 -15.09 -51.77 -20.12
CA ASP A 970 -14.38 -51.12 -21.21
C ASP A 970 -15.35 -50.55 -22.26
N ALA A 971 -15.02 -49.35 -22.76
CA ALA A 971 -15.36 -48.95 -24.12
C ALA A 971 -14.17 -48.20 -24.71
N THR A 972 -13.63 -48.82 -25.74
CA THR A 972 -12.57 -48.40 -26.66
C THR A 972 -12.93 -47.15 -27.46
N GLY A 973 -11.90 -46.40 -27.87
CA GLY A 973 -11.87 -45.75 -29.18
C GLY A 973 -11.79 -44.24 -29.15
N ASP A 974 -10.60 -43.74 -29.51
CA ASP A 974 -10.30 -42.47 -30.17
C ASP A 974 -11.48 -41.54 -30.48
N GLU A 975 -11.52 -40.39 -29.79
CA GLU A 975 -11.85 -39.10 -30.38
C GLU A 975 -11.35 -38.01 -29.41
N PHE A 976 -10.08 -37.63 -29.60
CA PHE A 976 -9.48 -36.47 -28.95
C PHE A 976 -10.05 -35.24 -29.65
N ASP A 977 -10.94 -34.53 -28.95
CA ASP A 977 -11.64 -33.36 -29.46
C ASP A 977 -10.68 -32.17 -29.64
N TRP A 978 -10.27 -31.95 -30.89
CA TRP A 978 -9.40 -30.86 -31.33
C TRP A 978 -10.08 -29.48 -31.32
N GLU A 979 -11.38 -29.38 -31.00
CA GLU A 979 -12.11 -28.11 -30.99
C GLU A 979 -12.02 -27.34 -29.66
N LEU A 980 -11.58 -27.97 -28.55
CA LEU A 980 -11.42 -27.27 -27.26
C LEU A 980 -10.10 -26.47 -27.16
N GLU A 981 -9.08 -26.84 -27.91
CA GLU A 981 -7.81 -26.11 -28.00
C GLU A 981 -7.85 -24.96 -29.02
N HIS A 982 -8.79 -25.02 -29.99
CA HIS A 982 -9.04 -23.91 -30.91
C HIS A 982 -9.86 -22.78 -30.27
N HIS A 983 -10.67 -23.10 -29.25
CA HIS A 983 -11.53 -22.13 -28.57
C HIS A 983 -10.84 -21.35 -27.42
N MET A 984 -9.65 -21.77 -26.98
CA MET A 984 -8.83 -21.07 -25.99
C MET A 984 -7.71 -20.19 -26.58
N ALA A 985 -7.58 -20.13 -27.91
CA ALA A 985 -6.51 -19.40 -28.61
C ALA A 985 -6.92 -18.05 -29.23
N THR A 986 -8.11 -17.52 -28.94
CA THR A 986 -8.53 -16.21 -29.48
C THR A 986 -9.04 -15.28 -28.39
N ARG A 987 -8.18 -14.36 -27.91
CA ARG A 987 -8.56 -13.01 -27.45
C ARG A 987 -7.31 -12.16 -27.13
N LYS A 988 -6.62 -11.73 -28.18
CA LYS A 988 -5.94 -10.43 -28.21
C LYS A 988 -6.33 -9.75 -29.51
N ARG A 989 -7.26 -8.78 -29.43
CA ARG A 989 -7.48 -7.76 -30.45
C ARG A 989 -8.02 -6.48 -29.81
N PRO A 990 -7.26 -5.37 -29.80
CA PRO A 990 -7.85 -4.05 -29.92
C PRO A 990 -8.14 -3.74 -31.40
N TYR A 991 -9.34 -3.22 -31.65
CA TYR A 991 -9.83 -2.76 -32.94
C TYR A 991 -9.32 -1.32 -33.21
N ARG A 992 -8.74 -1.07 -34.39
CA ARG A 992 -8.38 0.25 -35.01
C ARG A 992 -9.58 0.71 -35.88
N ALA A 993 -9.82 1.95 -36.30
CA ALA A 993 -9.20 3.30 -36.31
C ALA A 993 -10.38 4.31 -36.53
N GLU A 994 -10.32 5.64 -36.40
CA GLU A 994 -9.51 6.66 -37.12
C GLU A 994 -9.55 8.03 -36.39
N TRP A 995 -8.58 8.89 -36.71
CA TRP A 995 -8.45 10.28 -36.25
C TRP A 995 -8.60 11.27 -37.43
N GLN A 996 -9.03 12.49 -37.08
CA GLN A 996 -9.08 13.76 -37.84
C GLN A 996 -10.15 13.83 -38.96
N GLU A 997 -10.94 14.89 -39.13
CA GLU A 997 -10.70 16.32 -38.95
C GLU A 997 -12.03 17.12 -38.98
N ASN A 998 -11.98 18.39 -38.60
CA ASN A 998 -12.79 19.55 -39.03
C ASN A 998 -14.20 19.39 -39.63
N GLY A 999 -15.09 20.29 -39.20
CA GLY A 999 -16.51 20.32 -39.54
C GLY A 999 -16.85 20.43 -41.04
N GLY A 1000 -18.03 19.89 -41.37
CA GLY A 1000 -18.65 20.06 -42.68
C GLY A 1000 -19.79 19.06 -42.91
N TYR A 1001 -21.01 19.50 -42.66
CA TYR A 1001 -22.26 18.81 -43.05
C TYR A 1001 -22.24 18.34 -44.52
N LYS A 1002 -22.69 17.10 -44.79
CA LYS A 1002 -23.80 16.80 -45.74
C LYS A 1002 -24.21 15.32 -45.73
N ARG A 1003 -25.53 15.12 -45.55
CA ARG A 1003 -26.28 13.86 -45.65
C ARG A 1003 -26.04 13.15 -46.99
N ARG A 1004 -26.10 11.81 -46.99
CA ARG A 1004 -26.83 11.02 -48.01
C ARG A 1004 -27.23 9.63 -47.47
N HIS A 1005 -28.43 9.24 -47.90
CA HIS A 1005 -29.25 8.09 -47.51
C HIS A 1005 -28.81 6.74 -48.12
N PHE A 1006 -29.54 5.71 -47.67
CA PHE A 1006 -29.85 4.37 -48.22
C PHE A 1006 -29.06 3.22 -47.57
N ALA A 1007 -29.66 2.37 -46.73
CA ALA A 1007 -30.82 1.45 -46.86
C ALA A 1007 -30.42 0.08 -47.44
N SER A 1008 -30.30 -0.90 -46.53
CA SER A 1008 -30.75 -2.29 -46.64
C SER A 1008 -30.42 -3.00 -45.33
#